data_AF-A0A6A5Y9S2-F1
#
_entry.id   AF-A0A6A5Y9S2-F1
#
_cell.length_a   1.000
_cell.length_b   1.000
_cell.length_c   1.000
_cell.angle_alpha   90.00
_cell.angle_beta   90.00
_cell.angle_gamma   90.00
#
_symmetry.space_group_name_H-M   'P 1'
#
loop_
_entity.id
_entity.type
_entity.pdbx_description
1 polymer ?
#
loop_
_entity_poly.entity_id
_entity_poly.type
_entity_poly.pdbx_seq_one_letter_code
_entity_poly.pdbx_strand_id
1 'polypeptide(L)'
;MALYGSSRNVDMGKQESDLAINIRKATSIDETAPKRKHVRSCIVYTWDHKSSASFWSGMKVQPILADEIQTFKALITVHKVLQEGHPIVLKEAQSNINWLESLTRGVAGGEGLRGYGPLISEYIYYLLAKLAFHRQHPEFNGTFEYEEYISLKSINDPNEGYETISDLMTLQDQIDAFQKLIFSHFRSGANNECRISALVPLVQESYGIYKFITSMLRAMHTTLGDDEALSPLRGRYDAQHYRLVKFYYECSNLRYLTSLITVPKLPQDPPNLLSEDDESRPALPARPRNEEPAAPPPAPKPDVDPEPINEFWKNDQERRQAEYEDEQRRLAEQWEAARRQQEQEQLQAQRQFAEQQRLQEEQARLAQEQLLRDQYQQQTQGRLAELEQENLAARGQYERDQLMLQQYDQRMKALEAEMAQMNSNFQQQMSSRDDQVRALQEQLNTWRSKYESLAKLYSQLRHEHLQLLQKFKGLQLKANSAQEAIDARERLARELKTKQLELADMIRERDRARMEMDRHSGGHKDELEKLRRELRDALDRADASERGKGSELSAMLSRHNREIADLEEALRNKTRALNDVQDKFREGDSDLERQLRDKEEELEIFRAGMDQTLIELNDLKLKERANDTVMDGQLDSFIQDNLNKINDIIDSVLQSGVQRVDDALYELDSSMQAGNQNASGAYVLSQIEKASTCTMEFATAFNAFVADGPSAQHSDIIKTVNAFSGAIADVLSNAKGLTRFASNENKADQLINAARASATATVGFFRNVQSVRLYDLDQDGKINVVVNNNAEVLRNLQNLSKLADAFAPKSKLANAQGDLGDLVDSELTKAANAIDAATERLNKLMKKPRDSYSTYELKIHDSILNAAIAVTNAIAQLIKAATASQQEIVREGRGNNMSKTQFYKKHNRWTEGLISAAKAVATSTNTLIETADAVISGRASPERLIVASNDVAASTAQLVAASRVKASFMSKTQERLENASKAVTSACRGLVRQVQEIIAQKNAGEETVDYTKLSDHEFKVQQMEQQVEILQLENALSAARTRLGEMRKLSYLEE
;
A
#
# COMPACT_ATOMS: atom_id res chain seq x y z
N MET A 1 -1.13 -38.74 -35.28
CA MET A 1 -0.53 -39.78 -34.42
C MET A 1 -1.38 -40.03 -33.18
N ALA A 2 -2.14 -41.13 -33.14
CA ALA A 2 -2.72 -41.65 -31.90
C ALA A 2 -1.70 -42.52 -31.15
N LEU A 3 -2.03 -42.98 -29.94
CA LEU A 3 -1.21 -43.84 -29.06
C LEU A 3 0.01 -43.14 -28.40
N TYR A 4 -0.30 -42.40 -27.34
CA TYR A 4 0.46 -42.41 -26.08
C TYR A 4 -0.51 -42.72 -24.94
N GLY A 5 -0.62 -44.00 -24.55
CA GLY A 5 -1.39 -44.42 -23.39
C GLY A 5 -0.56 -44.21 -22.12
N SER A 6 -1.06 -43.40 -21.18
CA SER A 6 -0.43 -43.25 -19.87
C SER A 6 -0.58 -44.54 -19.06
N SER A 7 0.51 -45.28 -18.85
CA SER A 7 0.54 -46.55 -18.13
C SER A 7 0.61 -46.40 -16.61
N ARG A 8 -0.19 -45.48 -16.05
CA ARG A 8 -0.59 -45.55 -14.65
C ARG A 8 -2.03 -46.07 -14.62
N ASN A 9 -2.28 -47.12 -13.83
CA ASN A 9 -3.63 -47.49 -13.43
C ASN A 9 -4.20 -46.37 -12.55
N VAL A 10 -4.80 -45.40 -13.22
CA VAL A 10 -5.45 -44.25 -12.62
C VAL A 10 -6.91 -44.62 -12.42
N ASP A 11 -7.27 -44.82 -11.16
CA ASP A 11 -8.66 -45.03 -10.76
C ASP A 11 -9.44 -43.72 -10.95
N MET A 12 -10.12 -43.60 -12.09
CA MET A 12 -10.87 -42.41 -12.49
C MET A 12 -11.92 -42.02 -11.44
N GLY A 13 -12.59 -43.01 -10.83
CA GLY A 13 -13.58 -42.77 -9.77
C GLY A 13 -12.95 -42.16 -8.51
N LYS A 14 -11.72 -42.55 -8.18
CA LYS A 14 -10.95 -41.95 -7.10
C LYS A 14 -10.55 -40.50 -7.41
N GLN A 15 -10.09 -40.22 -8.63
CA GLN A 15 -9.72 -38.85 -9.02
C GLN A 15 -10.92 -37.91 -9.14
N GLU A 16 -12.07 -38.38 -9.60
CA GLU A 16 -13.31 -37.58 -9.57
C GLU A 16 -13.76 -37.31 -8.12
N SER A 17 -13.57 -38.26 -7.21
CA SER A 17 -13.80 -38.06 -5.77
C SER A 17 -12.84 -37.01 -5.18
N ASP A 18 -11.54 -37.09 -5.50
CA ASP A 18 -10.55 -36.10 -5.09
C ASP A 18 -10.83 -34.70 -5.69
N LEU A 19 -11.30 -34.63 -6.94
CA LEU A 19 -11.74 -33.39 -7.57
C LEU A 19 -12.97 -32.80 -6.85
N ALA A 20 -13.96 -33.60 -6.51
CA ALA A 20 -15.13 -33.15 -5.74
C ALA A 20 -14.72 -32.61 -4.35
N ILE A 21 -13.74 -33.23 -3.69
CA ILE A 21 -13.15 -32.73 -2.43
C ILE A 21 -12.45 -31.37 -2.66
N ASN A 22 -11.75 -31.19 -3.79
CA ASN A 22 -11.11 -29.92 -4.14
C ASN A 22 -12.14 -28.82 -4.41
N ILE A 23 -13.18 -29.09 -5.21
CA ILE A 23 -14.30 -28.17 -5.47
C ILE A 23 -14.94 -27.73 -4.15
N ARG A 24 -15.35 -28.69 -3.30
CA ARG A 24 -15.95 -28.41 -1.98
C ARG A 24 -15.08 -27.54 -1.07
N LYS A 25 -13.74 -27.70 -1.13
CA LYS A 25 -12.80 -26.91 -0.33
C LYS A 25 -12.45 -25.55 -0.95
N ALA A 26 -12.63 -25.37 -2.25
CA ALA A 26 -12.55 -24.06 -2.92
C ALA A 26 -13.80 -23.23 -2.64
N THR A 27 -14.99 -23.85 -2.68
CA THR A 27 -16.30 -23.22 -2.45
C THR A 27 -16.79 -23.35 -0.99
N SER A 28 -15.91 -23.18 -0.01
CA SER A 28 -16.31 -23.20 1.41
C SER A 28 -17.08 -21.92 1.82
N ILE A 29 -17.89 -22.00 2.87
CA ILE A 29 -18.71 -20.88 3.39
C ILE A 29 -17.83 -19.74 3.98
N ASP A 30 -16.58 -20.03 4.37
CA ASP A 30 -15.64 -19.08 4.95
C ASP A 30 -15.48 -17.80 4.09
N GLU A 31 -15.68 -16.59 4.66
CA GLU A 31 -15.48 -15.28 3.99
C GLU A 31 -13.97 -14.97 3.79
N THR A 32 -13.36 -15.77 2.92
CA THR A 32 -11.94 -15.77 2.53
C THR A 32 -11.85 -16.12 1.06
N ALA A 33 -10.70 -15.85 0.42
CA ALA A 33 -10.50 -16.23 -0.97
C ALA A 33 -10.64 -17.76 -1.18
N PRO A 34 -11.06 -18.21 -2.37
CA PRO A 34 -10.99 -19.62 -2.74
C PRO A 34 -9.57 -20.17 -2.52
N LYS A 35 -9.45 -21.23 -1.71
CA LYS A 35 -8.16 -21.78 -1.27
C LYS A 35 -7.29 -22.18 -2.47
N ARG A 36 -6.26 -21.39 -2.77
CA ARG A 36 -5.43 -21.45 -4.00
C ARG A 36 -5.03 -22.87 -4.42
N LYS A 37 -4.60 -23.72 -3.47
CA LYS A 37 -4.21 -25.10 -3.76
C LYS A 37 -5.32 -25.94 -4.40
N HIS A 38 -6.57 -25.74 -3.98
CA HIS A 38 -7.72 -26.49 -4.48
C HIS A 38 -8.19 -25.96 -5.83
N VAL A 39 -8.19 -24.63 -6.02
CA VAL A 39 -8.44 -24.01 -7.35
C VAL A 39 -7.39 -24.50 -8.35
N ARG A 40 -6.10 -24.52 -7.96
CA ARG A 40 -5.02 -25.05 -8.79
C ARG A 40 -5.20 -26.53 -9.10
N SER A 41 -5.67 -27.35 -8.15
CA SER A 41 -6.01 -28.75 -8.43
C SER A 41 -7.14 -28.90 -9.46
N CYS A 42 -8.19 -28.06 -9.40
CA CYS A 42 -9.24 -28.06 -10.42
C CYS A 42 -8.71 -27.67 -11.80
N ILE A 43 -7.82 -26.67 -11.88
CA ILE A 43 -7.15 -26.27 -13.12
C ILE A 43 -6.30 -27.42 -13.68
N VAL A 44 -5.40 -27.99 -12.86
CA VAL A 44 -4.50 -29.08 -13.26
C VAL A 44 -5.27 -30.31 -13.73
N TYR A 45 -6.40 -30.65 -13.09
CA TYR A 45 -7.28 -31.73 -13.56
C TYR A 45 -7.70 -31.56 -15.03
N THR A 46 -8.03 -30.33 -15.47
CA THR A 46 -8.43 -30.09 -16.87
C THR A 46 -7.28 -30.33 -17.86
N TRP A 47 -6.02 -30.16 -17.43
CA TRP A 47 -4.83 -30.44 -18.23
C TRP A 47 -4.49 -31.93 -18.23
N ASP A 48 -4.54 -32.59 -17.07
CA ASP A 48 -4.25 -34.02 -16.91
C ASP A 48 -5.23 -34.89 -17.71
N HIS A 49 -6.52 -34.55 -17.68
CA HIS A 49 -7.60 -35.30 -18.35
C HIS A 49 -7.99 -34.77 -19.72
N LYS A 50 -7.51 -33.57 -20.10
CA LYS A 50 -7.92 -32.84 -21.32
C LYS A 50 -9.44 -32.72 -21.47
N SER A 51 -10.16 -32.59 -20.36
CA SER A 51 -11.59 -32.31 -20.29
C SER A 51 -11.93 -31.66 -18.94
N SER A 52 -13.00 -30.89 -18.93
CA SER A 52 -13.59 -30.21 -17.78
C SER A 52 -14.94 -30.79 -17.36
N ALA A 53 -15.44 -31.83 -18.03
CA ALA A 53 -16.75 -32.44 -17.77
C ALA A 53 -16.95 -32.82 -16.29
N SER A 54 -15.96 -33.49 -15.67
CA SER A 54 -16.01 -33.85 -14.24
C SER A 54 -15.99 -32.63 -13.30
N PHE A 55 -15.34 -31.53 -13.70
CA PHE A 55 -15.36 -30.27 -12.95
C PHE A 55 -16.75 -29.62 -12.98
N TRP A 56 -17.37 -29.51 -14.16
CA TRP A 56 -18.75 -28.99 -14.28
C TRP A 56 -19.77 -29.88 -13.57
N SER A 57 -19.61 -31.20 -13.65
CA SER A 57 -20.44 -32.15 -12.90
C SER A 57 -20.30 -31.96 -11.38
N GLY A 58 -19.07 -31.94 -10.87
CA GLY A 58 -18.79 -31.70 -9.44
C GLY A 58 -19.32 -30.35 -8.94
N MET A 59 -19.24 -29.30 -9.76
CA MET A 59 -19.76 -27.97 -9.41
C MET A 59 -21.30 -27.93 -9.38
N LYS A 60 -21.99 -28.69 -10.24
CA LYS A 60 -23.46 -28.82 -10.23
C LYS A 60 -23.99 -29.59 -9.02
N VAL A 61 -23.23 -30.56 -8.51
CA VAL A 61 -23.61 -31.37 -7.33
C VAL A 61 -23.32 -30.65 -6.01
N GLN A 62 -22.39 -29.70 -6.01
CA GLN A 62 -22.05 -28.91 -4.82
C GLN A 62 -23.18 -27.90 -4.50
N PRO A 63 -23.72 -27.86 -3.26
CA PRO A 63 -24.81 -26.95 -2.87
C PRO A 63 -24.32 -25.50 -2.69
N ILE A 64 -23.90 -24.84 -3.78
CA ILE A 64 -23.35 -23.49 -3.76
C ILE A 64 -24.41 -22.40 -3.54
N LEU A 65 -25.66 -22.64 -3.95
CA LEU A 65 -26.78 -21.68 -3.84
C LEU A 65 -27.31 -21.50 -2.42
N ALA A 66 -26.84 -22.29 -1.45
CA ALA A 66 -27.27 -22.19 -0.06
C ALA A 66 -26.66 -20.99 0.69
N ASP A 67 -25.57 -20.42 0.19
CA ASP A 67 -24.87 -19.29 0.78
C ASP A 67 -24.22 -18.42 -0.31
N GLU A 68 -24.36 -17.10 -0.18
CA GLU A 68 -23.91 -16.12 -1.18
C GLU A 68 -22.38 -16.13 -1.36
N ILE A 69 -21.61 -16.43 -0.31
CA ILE A 69 -20.15 -16.52 -0.36
C ILE A 69 -19.74 -17.80 -1.10
N GLN A 70 -20.43 -18.92 -0.89
CA GLN A 70 -20.20 -20.14 -1.66
C GLN A 70 -20.46 -19.93 -3.16
N THR A 71 -21.55 -19.25 -3.52
CA THR A 71 -21.87 -18.89 -4.91
C THR A 71 -20.78 -17.99 -5.50
N PHE A 72 -20.40 -16.92 -4.80
CA PHE A 72 -19.35 -16.00 -5.28
C PHE A 72 -17.98 -16.69 -5.44
N LYS A 73 -17.59 -17.55 -4.49
CA LYS A 73 -16.34 -18.35 -4.57
C LYS A 73 -16.39 -19.41 -5.66
N ALA A 74 -17.56 -19.96 -5.96
CA ALA A 74 -17.75 -20.84 -7.11
C ALA A 74 -17.52 -20.08 -8.42
N LEU A 75 -18.06 -18.86 -8.56
CA LEU A 75 -17.85 -18.00 -9.73
C LEU A 75 -16.37 -17.61 -9.91
N ILE A 76 -15.65 -17.24 -8.83
CA ILE A 76 -14.19 -17.04 -8.87
C ILE A 76 -13.46 -18.31 -9.33
N THR A 77 -13.86 -19.48 -8.82
CA THR A 77 -13.24 -20.76 -9.18
C THR A 77 -13.48 -21.10 -10.65
N VAL A 78 -14.70 -20.90 -11.16
CA VAL A 78 -15.06 -21.05 -12.58
C VAL A 78 -14.25 -20.07 -13.43
N HIS A 79 -14.17 -18.79 -13.05
CA HIS A 79 -13.40 -17.79 -13.78
C HIS A 79 -11.93 -18.21 -13.93
N LYS A 80 -11.29 -18.65 -12.84
CA LYS A 80 -9.89 -19.12 -12.90
C LYS A 80 -9.70 -20.42 -13.69
N VAL A 81 -10.69 -21.31 -13.73
CA VAL A 81 -10.65 -22.52 -14.57
C VAL A 81 -10.86 -22.17 -16.05
N LEU A 82 -11.68 -21.17 -16.38
CA LEU A 82 -11.80 -20.62 -17.74
C LEU A 82 -10.52 -19.92 -18.21
N GLN A 83 -9.77 -19.30 -17.30
CA GLN A 83 -8.49 -18.63 -17.58
C GLN A 83 -7.33 -19.61 -17.80
N GLU A 84 -7.03 -20.39 -16.76
CA GLU A 84 -5.78 -21.16 -16.63
C GLU A 84 -5.96 -22.65 -17.03
N GLY A 85 -7.18 -23.10 -17.32
CA GLY A 85 -7.48 -24.48 -17.71
C GLY A 85 -7.09 -24.82 -19.15
N HIS A 86 -7.15 -26.10 -19.48
CA HIS A 86 -6.88 -26.57 -20.85
C HIS A 86 -7.85 -25.91 -21.85
N PRO A 87 -7.43 -25.50 -23.07
CA PRO A 87 -8.28 -24.72 -24.00
C PRO A 87 -9.67 -25.32 -24.30
N ILE A 88 -9.81 -26.65 -24.22
CA ILE A 88 -11.11 -27.34 -24.35
C ILE A 88 -12.17 -26.88 -23.33
N VAL A 89 -11.73 -26.36 -22.16
CA VAL A 89 -12.61 -25.86 -21.10
C VAL A 89 -13.54 -24.78 -21.64
N LEU A 90 -13.03 -23.85 -22.46
CA LEU A 90 -13.83 -22.77 -23.06
C LEU A 90 -14.93 -23.32 -23.98
N LYS A 91 -14.64 -24.41 -24.71
CA LYS A 91 -15.58 -25.09 -25.60
C LYS A 91 -16.64 -25.89 -24.83
N GLU A 92 -16.23 -26.64 -23.81
CA GLU A 92 -17.15 -27.39 -22.95
C GLU A 92 -18.00 -26.48 -22.07
N ALA A 93 -17.48 -25.32 -21.65
CA ALA A 93 -18.19 -24.31 -20.87
C ALA A 93 -19.45 -23.77 -21.57
N GLN A 94 -19.48 -23.73 -22.91
CA GLN A 94 -20.65 -23.33 -23.70
C GLN A 94 -21.89 -24.16 -23.33
N SER A 95 -21.73 -25.46 -23.06
CA SER A 95 -22.81 -26.36 -22.64
C SER A 95 -23.34 -26.09 -21.21
N ASN A 96 -22.66 -25.22 -20.46
CA ASN A 96 -22.95 -24.89 -19.07
C ASN A 96 -23.48 -23.46 -18.87
N ILE A 97 -23.72 -22.70 -19.95
CA ILE A 97 -24.29 -21.34 -19.92
C ILE A 97 -25.61 -21.31 -19.13
N ASN A 98 -26.58 -22.17 -19.47
CA ASN A 98 -27.88 -22.25 -18.78
C ASN A 98 -27.75 -22.56 -17.28
N TRP A 99 -26.65 -23.21 -16.86
CA TRP A 99 -26.37 -23.46 -15.46
C TRP A 99 -25.79 -22.21 -14.77
N LEU A 100 -24.88 -21.47 -15.41
CA LEU A 100 -24.39 -20.18 -14.90
C LEU A 100 -25.54 -19.17 -14.73
N GLU A 101 -26.41 -19.03 -15.74
CA GLU A 101 -27.63 -18.22 -15.67
C GLU A 101 -28.57 -18.66 -14.52
N SER A 102 -28.62 -19.97 -14.23
CA SER A 102 -29.43 -20.48 -13.12
C SER A 102 -28.94 -20.02 -11.75
N LEU A 103 -27.65 -19.68 -11.61
CA LEU A 103 -27.08 -19.22 -10.34
C LEU A 103 -27.64 -17.86 -9.90
N THR A 104 -28.03 -17.00 -10.86
CA THR A 104 -28.70 -15.72 -10.59
C THR A 104 -30.01 -15.91 -9.84
N ARG A 105 -30.70 -17.06 -10.01
CA ARG A 105 -31.94 -17.37 -9.27
C ARG A 105 -31.71 -17.67 -7.78
N GLY A 106 -30.48 -17.98 -7.37
CA GLY A 106 -30.11 -18.08 -5.95
C GLY A 106 -30.05 -16.73 -5.24
N VAL A 107 -30.02 -15.63 -6.00
CA VAL A 107 -29.96 -14.23 -5.50
C VAL A 107 -31.38 -13.64 -5.28
N ALA A 108 -32.41 -14.48 -5.18
CA ALA A 108 -33.80 -14.09 -5.03
C ALA A 108 -34.13 -13.50 -3.63
N GLY A 109 -33.57 -12.33 -3.32
CA GLY A 109 -33.70 -11.64 -2.03
C GLY A 109 -33.09 -10.24 -1.94
N GLY A 110 -32.67 -9.62 -3.04
CA GLY A 110 -32.07 -8.28 -3.04
C GLY A 110 -30.54 -8.30 -2.86
N GLU A 111 -30.01 -7.41 -2.03
CA GLU A 111 -28.55 -7.20 -1.88
C GLU A 111 -27.80 -8.44 -1.34
N GLY A 112 -28.52 -9.37 -0.70
CA GLY A 112 -27.94 -10.48 0.07
C GLY A 112 -27.59 -10.07 1.50
N LEU A 113 -27.48 -11.03 2.41
CA LEU A 113 -27.26 -10.76 3.85
C LEU A 113 -25.88 -10.10 4.08
N ARG A 114 -24.91 -10.41 3.23
CA ARG A 114 -23.53 -9.91 3.26
C ARG A 114 -23.19 -9.05 2.02
N GLY A 115 -24.18 -8.65 1.22
CA GLY A 115 -24.00 -7.74 0.09
C GLY A 115 -23.30 -8.38 -1.12
N TYR A 116 -23.35 -9.71 -1.30
CA TYR A 116 -22.78 -10.35 -2.48
C TYR A 116 -23.77 -10.49 -3.64
N GLY A 117 -25.07 -10.24 -3.45
CA GLY A 117 -26.09 -10.42 -4.49
C GLY A 117 -25.81 -9.65 -5.79
N PRO A 118 -25.53 -8.33 -5.73
CA PRO A 118 -25.14 -7.54 -6.91
C PRO A 118 -23.85 -8.06 -7.53
N LEU A 119 -22.85 -8.40 -6.71
CA LEU A 119 -21.56 -8.92 -7.16
C LEU A 119 -21.70 -10.28 -7.89
N ILE A 120 -22.56 -11.17 -7.42
CA ILE A 120 -22.86 -12.47 -8.05
C ILE A 120 -23.51 -12.25 -9.41
N SER A 121 -24.51 -11.38 -9.47
CA SER A 121 -25.27 -11.09 -10.69
C SER A 121 -24.38 -10.50 -11.78
N GLU A 122 -23.55 -9.52 -11.43
CA GLU A 122 -22.61 -8.87 -12.34
C GLU A 122 -21.50 -9.84 -12.79
N TYR A 123 -21.01 -10.72 -11.90
CA TYR A 123 -20.00 -11.72 -12.26
C TYR A 123 -20.56 -12.78 -13.20
N ILE A 124 -21.82 -13.20 -13.03
CA ILE A 124 -22.47 -14.10 -13.98
C ILE A 124 -22.60 -13.41 -15.34
N TYR A 125 -23.04 -12.16 -15.38
CA TYR A 125 -23.12 -11.36 -16.61
C TYR A 125 -21.75 -11.26 -17.31
N TYR A 126 -20.69 -10.95 -16.56
CA TYR A 126 -19.31 -10.93 -17.07
C TYR A 126 -18.86 -12.27 -17.65
N LEU A 127 -19.09 -13.38 -16.94
CA LEU A 127 -18.69 -14.72 -17.41
C LEU A 127 -19.48 -15.15 -18.65
N LEU A 128 -20.74 -14.75 -18.78
CA LEU A 128 -21.55 -14.99 -19.97
C LEU A 128 -21.03 -14.16 -21.16
N ALA A 129 -20.67 -12.88 -20.94
CA ALA A 129 -20.03 -12.04 -21.96
C ALA A 129 -18.69 -12.64 -22.42
N LYS A 130 -17.85 -13.10 -21.48
CA LYS A 130 -16.59 -13.82 -21.79
C LYS A 130 -16.83 -15.09 -22.61
N LEU A 131 -17.84 -15.91 -22.25
CA LEU A 131 -18.16 -17.12 -23.01
C LEU A 131 -18.74 -16.81 -24.40
N ALA A 132 -19.51 -15.72 -24.54
CA ALA A 132 -19.98 -15.25 -25.84
C ALA A 132 -18.80 -14.81 -26.74
N PHE A 133 -17.85 -14.04 -26.18
CA PHE A 133 -16.61 -13.67 -26.89
C PHE A 133 -15.85 -14.90 -27.38
N HIS A 134 -15.53 -15.86 -26.51
CA HIS A 134 -14.81 -17.08 -26.90
C HIS A 134 -15.60 -18.05 -27.78
N ARG A 135 -16.91 -17.81 -28.00
CA ARG A 135 -17.70 -18.54 -28.99
C ARG A 135 -17.56 -17.95 -30.40
N GLN A 136 -17.36 -16.63 -30.48
CA GLN A 136 -17.18 -15.89 -31.73
C GLN A 136 -15.71 -15.87 -32.17
N HIS A 137 -14.79 -15.68 -31.21
CA HIS A 137 -13.35 -15.51 -31.40
C HIS A 137 -12.57 -16.66 -30.70
N PRO A 138 -12.62 -17.91 -31.22
CA PRO A 138 -12.06 -19.10 -30.56
C PRO A 138 -10.52 -19.20 -30.61
N GLU A 139 -9.85 -18.33 -31.37
CA GLU A 139 -8.38 -18.23 -31.41
C GLU A 139 -7.76 -17.61 -30.14
N PHE A 140 -8.54 -16.85 -29.36
CA PHE A 140 -8.04 -16.29 -28.10
C PHE A 140 -8.07 -17.35 -26.99
N ASN A 141 -6.94 -17.47 -26.27
CA ASN A 141 -6.87 -18.33 -25.10
C ASN A 141 -7.57 -17.71 -23.88
N GLY A 142 -7.84 -18.53 -22.85
CA GLY A 142 -8.66 -18.14 -21.71
C GLY A 142 -8.14 -16.97 -20.88
N THR A 143 -6.83 -16.70 -20.90
CA THR A 143 -6.19 -15.63 -20.11
C THR A 143 -5.89 -14.38 -20.96
N PHE A 144 -6.16 -14.39 -22.27
CA PHE A 144 -5.69 -13.38 -23.21
C PHE A 144 -4.16 -13.19 -23.15
N GLU A 145 -3.43 -14.31 -23.13
CA GLU A 145 -1.97 -14.28 -23.28
C GLU A 145 -1.61 -13.77 -24.69
N TYR A 146 -0.60 -12.89 -24.76
CA TYR A 146 -0.29 -12.19 -26.00
C TYR A 146 0.58 -13.05 -26.91
N GLU A 147 0.00 -13.53 -28.00
CA GLU A 147 0.72 -14.19 -29.09
C GLU A 147 0.65 -13.32 -30.35
N GLU A 148 1.81 -12.92 -30.86
CA GLU A 148 1.95 -12.01 -32.01
C GLU A 148 1.28 -12.55 -33.28
N TYR A 149 1.22 -13.88 -33.43
CA TYR A 149 0.55 -14.56 -34.54
C TYR A 149 -0.98 -14.39 -34.54
N ILE A 150 -1.63 -14.30 -33.38
CA ILE A 150 -3.09 -14.09 -33.30
C ILE A 150 -3.44 -12.71 -33.85
N SER A 151 -2.68 -11.68 -33.45
CA SER A 151 -2.84 -10.33 -34.00
C SER A 151 -2.63 -10.31 -35.52
N LEU A 152 -1.62 -11.02 -36.04
CA LEU A 152 -1.35 -11.13 -37.48
C LEU A 152 -2.45 -11.85 -38.29
N LYS A 153 -3.25 -12.72 -37.66
CA LYS A 153 -4.33 -13.44 -38.34
C LYS A 153 -5.51 -12.51 -38.67
N SER A 154 -5.99 -11.75 -37.69
CA SER A 154 -7.11 -10.79 -37.82
C SER A 154 -6.76 -9.50 -38.59
N ILE A 155 -5.51 -9.34 -39.05
CA ILE A 155 -5.07 -8.22 -39.90
C ILE A 155 -5.32 -8.49 -41.39
N ASN A 156 -5.56 -9.74 -41.79
CA ASN A 156 -5.80 -10.10 -43.20
C ASN A 156 -7.16 -9.60 -43.72
N ASP A 157 -8.18 -9.50 -42.85
CA ASP A 157 -9.43 -8.78 -43.13
C ASP A 157 -9.62 -7.67 -42.08
N PRO A 158 -9.46 -6.39 -42.46
CA PRO A 158 -9.64 -5.28 -41.52
C PRO A 158 -11.04 -5.13 -40.95
N ASN A 159 -12.09 -5.70 -41.58
CA ASN A 159 -13.44 -5.66 -41.02
C ASN A 159 -13.55 -6.62 -39.82
N GLU A 160 -13.01 -7.84 -39.96
CA GLU A 160 -12.88 -8.81 -38.87
C GLU A 160 -12.01 -8.22 -37.75
N GLY A 161 -10.87 -7.60 -38.09
CA GLY A 161 -10.03 -6.88 -37.12
C GLY A 161 -10.76 -5.77 -36.37
N TYR A 162 -11.58 -4.96 -37.04
CA TYR A 162 -12.37 -3.89 -36.42
C TYR A 162 -13.41 -4.47 -35.45
N GLU A 163 -14.13 -5.52 -35.86
CA GLU A 163 -15.14 -6.20 -35.03
C GLU A 163 -14.49 -6.83 -33.80
N THR A 164 -13.40 -7.60 -33.96
CA THR A 164 -12.66 -8.21 -32.84
C THR A 164 -12.15 -7.16 -31.85
N ILE A 165 -11.62 -6.01 -32.32
CA ILE A 165 -11.22 -4.91 -31.40
C ILE A 165 -12.44 -4.33 -30.67
N SER A 166 -13.57 -4.13 -31.34
CA SER A 166 -14.80 -3.61 -30.73
C SER A 166 -15.35 -4.57 -29.66
N ASP A 167 -15.28 -5.87 -29.89
CA ASP A 167 -15.69 -6.91 -28.94
C ASP A 167 -14.74 -7.01 -27.74
N LEU A 168 -13.43 -6.97 -27.98
CA LEU A 168 -12.41 -6.88 -26.92
C LEU A 168 -12.61 -5.63 -26.05
N MET A 169 -12.86 -4.46 -26.67
CA MET A 169 -13.21 -3.23 -25.94
C MET A 169 -14.51 -3.38 -25.15
N THR A 170 -15.50 -4.09 -25.68
CA THR A 170 -16.77 -4.32 -24.97
C THR A 170 -16.55 -5.22 -23.75
N LEU A 171 -15.75 -6.28 -23.86
CA LEU A 171 -15.37 -7.10 -22.71
C LEU A 171 -14.56 -6.29 -21.67
N GLN A 172 -13.67 -5.38 -22.11
CA GLN A 172 -12.92 -4.47 -21.24
C GLN A 172 -13.85 -3.51 -20.46
N ASP A 173 -14.89 -2.97 -21.12
CA ASP A 173 -15.89 -2.12 -20.45
C ASP A 173 -16.66 -2.91 -19.37
N GLN A 174 -16.94 -4.21 -19.59
CA GLN A 174 -17.57 -5.07 -18.56
C GLN A 174 -16.63 -5.35 -17.38
N ILE A 175 -15.33 -5.52 -17.60
CA ILE A 175 -14.35 -5.60 -16.49
C ILE A 175 -14.38 -4.31 -15.66
N ASP A 176 -14.39 -3.14 -16.32
CA ASP A 176 -14.42 -1.83 -15.66
C ASP A 176 -15.73 -1.59 -14.88
N ALA A 177 -16.88 -2.03 -15.40
CA ALA A 177 -18.15 -1.99 -14.68
C ALA A 177 -18.12 -2.88 -13.43
N PHE A 178 -17.69 -4.14 -13.58
CA PHE A 178 -17.69 -5.11 -12.49
C PHE A 178 -16.67 -4.78 -11.39
N GLN A 179 -15.46 -4.32 -11.75
CA GLN A 179 -14.46 -3.92 -10.76
C GLN A 179 -14.93 -2.72 -9.91
N LYS A 180 -15.58 -1.71 -10.52
CA LYS A 180 -16.19 -0.59 -9.79
C LYS A 180 -17.25 -1.06 -8.80
N LEU A 181 -18.07 -2.04 -9.20
CA LEU A 181 -19.06 -2.65 -8.32
C LEU A 181 -18.40 -3.40 -7.14
N ILE A 182 -17.30 -4.12 -7.39
CA ILE A 182 -16.52 -4.77 -6.32
C ILE A 182 -15.97 -3.75 -5.33
N PHE A 183 -15.36 -2.65 -5.80
CA PHE A 183 -14.83 -1.59 -4.93
C PHE A 183 -15.94 -0.86 -4.15
N SER A 184 -17.12 -0.62 -4.75
CA SER A 184 -18.23 0.03 -4.04
C SER A 184 -18.83 -0.83 -2.93
N HIS A 185 -18.69 -2.17 -3.02
CA HIS A 185 -19.15 -3.13 -2.01
C HIS A 185 -18.06 -3.47 -0.96
N PHE A 186 -16.95 -2.73 -0.90
CA PHE A 186 -15.96 -2.89 0.18
C PHE A 186 -16.52 -2.39 1.52
N ARG A 187 -16.48 -3.26 2.53
CA ARG A 187 -16.98 -2.96 3.87
C ARG A 187 -15.84 -2.51 4.78
N SER A 188 -15.92 -1.29 5.31
CA SER A 188 -14.97 -0.79 6.32
C SER A 188 -15.01 -1.65 7.58
N GLY A 189 -13.84 -2.10 8.06
CA GLY A 189 -13.70 -2.91 9.27
C GLY A 189 -13.93 -4.43 9.09
N ALA A 190 -14.28 -4.91 7.89
CA ALA A 190 -14.42 -6.34 7.60
C ALA A 190 -13.27 -6.86 6.71
N ASN A 191 -13.01 -8.18 6.74
CA ASN A 191 -12.04 -8.79 5.83
C ASN A 191 -12.60 -8.85 4.40
N ASN A 192 -12.19 -7.91 3.54
CA ASN A 192 -12.62 -7.87 2.14
C ASN A 192 -11.90 -8.90 1.24
N GLU A 193 -11.06 -9.79 1.79
CA GLU A 193 -10.28 -10.79 1.05
C GLU A 193 -11.07 -11.55 -0.02
N CYS A 194 -12.27 -12.03 0.31
CA CYS A 194 -13.13 -12.74 -0.65
C CYS A 194 -13.48 -11.86 -1.87
N ARG A 195 -13.92 -10.61 -1.64
CA ARG A 195 -14.22 -9.61 -2.68
C ARG A 195 -12.97 -9.26 -3.49
N ILE A 196 -11.85 -9.00 -2.83
CA ILE A 196 -10.56 -8.68 -3.46
C ILE A 196 -10.05 -9.86 -4.33
N SER A 197 -10.33 -11.10 -3.94
CA SER A 197 -9.90 -12.27 -4.72
C SER A 197 -10.58 -12.41 -6.09
N ALA A 198 -11.71 -11.74 -6.32
CA ALA A 198 -12.32 -11.62 -7.64
C ALA A 198 -11.62 -10.60 -8.55
N LEU A 199 -10.93 -9.59 -7.98
CA LEU A 199 -10.15 -8.62 -8.76
C LEU A 199 -8.89 -9.22 -9.38
N VAL A 200 -8.31 -10.25 -8.75
CA VAL A 200 -7.10 -10.94 -9.25
C VAL A 200 -7.27 -11.43 -10.70
N PRO A 201 -8.26 -12.29 -11.04
CA PRO A 201 -8.47 -12.72 -12.42
C PRO A 201 -8.85 -11.57 -13.37
N LEU A 202 -9.57 -10.54 -12.89
CA LEU A 202 -9.96 -9.38 -13.70
C LEU A 202 -8.77 -8.51 -14.13
N VAL A 203 -7.81 -8.25 -13.23
CA VAL A 203 -6.57 -7.50 -13.54
C VAL A 203 -5.71 -8.24 -14.57
N GLN A 204 -5.68 -9.58 -14.52
CA GLN A 204 -4.92 -10.40 -15.47
C GLN A 204 -5.53 -10.30 -16.88
N GLU A 205 -6.85 -10.49 -17.02
CA GLU A 205 -7.54 -10.41 -18.31
C GLU A 205 -7.54 -9.00 -18.89
N SER A 206 -7.83 -7.97 -18.08
CA SER A 206 -7.88 -6.59 -18.58
C SER A 206 -6.54 -6.14 -19.16
N TYR A 207 -5.43 -6.68 -18.66
CA TYR A 207 -4.10 -6.43 -19.21
C TYR A 207 -3.82 -7.22 -20.49
N GLY A 208 -4.27 -8.48 -20.57
CA GLY A 208 -4.21 -9.28 -21.80
C GLY A 208 -4.98 -8.60 -22.94
N ILE A 209 -6.26 -8.27 -22.68
CA ILE A 209 -7.14 -7.54 -23.59
C ILE A 209 -6.52 -6.19 -24.02
N TYR A 210 -6.00 -5.40 -23.07
CA TYR A 210 -5.35 -4.12 -23.39
C TYR A 210 -4.13 -4.26 -24.31
N LYS A 211 -3.30 -5.30 -24.13
CA LYS A 211 -2.17 -5.58 -25.04
C LYS A 211 -2.64 -5.94 -26.44
N PHE A 212 -3.66 -6.81 -26.55
CA PHE A 212 -4.24 -7.18 -27.85
C PHE A 212 -4.82 -5.97 -28.57
N ILE A 213 -5.67 -5.17 -27.92
CA ILE A 213 -6.22 -3.95 -28.52
C ILE A 213 -5.09 -3.01 -28.97
N THR A 214 -4.07 -2.78 -28.14
CA THR A 214 -2.95 -1.88 -28.48
C THR A 214 -2.19 -2.38 -29.72
N SER A 215 -1.90 -3.69 -29.80
CA SER A 215 -1.16 -4.29 -30.90
C SER A 215 -1.98 -4.32 -32.20
N MET A 216 -3.22 -4.79 -32.12
CA MET A 216 -4.12 -4.86 -33.27
C MET A 216 -4.42 -3.47 -33.84
N LEU A 217 -4.65 -2.46 -32.98
CA LEU A 217 -4.94 -1.10 -33.43
C LEU A 217 -3.72 -0.41 -34.07
N ARG A 218 -2.49 -0.61 -33.53
CA ARG A 218 -1.23 -0.18 -34.18
C ARG A 218 -1.05 -0.83 -35.55
N ALA A 219 -1.33 -2.13 -35.64
CA ALA A 219 -1.11 -2.88 -36.88
C ALA A 219 -2.18 -2.60 -37.94
N MET A 220 -3.46 -2.46 -37.56
CA MET A 220 -4.52 -1.98 -38.45
C MET A 220 -4.23 -0.59 -38.99
N HIS A 221 -3.65 0.30 -38.19
CA HIS A 221 -3.21 1.61 -38.65
C HIS A 221 -2.16 1.50 -39.78
N THR A 222 -1.25 0.54 -39.65
CA THR A 222 -0.21 0.23 -40.66
C THR A 222 -0.78 -0.40 -41.94
N THR A 223 -1.83 -1.23 -41.86
CA THR A 223 -2.42 -1.88 -43.06
C THR A 223 -3.49 -1.06 -43.76
N LEU A 224 -4.30 -0.26 -43.06
CA LEU A 224 -5.34 0.56 -43.70
C LEU A 224 -4.79 1.83 -44.33
N GLY A 225 -3.90 2.55 -43.61
CA GLY A 225 -3.52 3.92 -43.98
C GLY A 225 -4.66 4.94 -43.95
N ASP A 226 -5.84 4.56 -43.45
CA ASP A 226 -7.02 5.40 -43.28
C ASP A 226 -7.28 5.68 -41.79
N ASP A 227 -6.82 6.85 -41.38
CA ASP A 227 -6.97 7.41 -40.04
C ASP A 227 -8.43 7.67 -39.62
N GLU A 228 -9.31 7.97 -40.58
CA GLU A 228 -10.67 8.42 -40.28
C GLU A 228 -11.54 7.23 -39.84
N ALA A 229 -11.43 6.09 -40.54
CA ALA A 229 -12.13 4.86 -40.20
C ALA A 229 -11.80 4.33 -38.79
N LEU A 230 -10.54 4.46 -38.35
CA LEU A 230 -10.09 3.99 -37.02
C LEU A 230 -10.30 5.01 -35.89
N SER A 231 -10.73 6.24 -36.21
CA SER A 231 -10.94 7.32 -35.23
C SER A 231 -11.87 6.94 -34.06
N PRO A 232 -13.03 6.27 -34.26
CA PRO A 232 -13.91 5.88 -33.15
C PRO A 232 -13.25 4.87 -32.19
N LEU A 233 -12.47 3.92 -32.71
CA LEU A 233 -11.73 2.95 -31.91
C LEU A 233 -10.60 3.64 -31.12
N ARG A 234 -9.87 4.58 -31.71
CA ARG A 234 -8.85 5.38 -31.01
C ARG A 234 -9.45 6.16 -29.83
N GLY A 235 -10.56 6.86 -30.05
CA GLY A 235 -11.24 7.59 -28.97
C GLY A 235 -11.74 6.68 -27.83
N ARG A 236 -12.24 5.47 -28.15
CA ARG A 236 -12.64 4.48 -27.14
C ARG A 236 -11.45 3.87 -26.42
N TYR A 237 -10.35 3.60 -27.12
CA TYR A 237 -9.08 3.11 -26.56
C TYR A 237 -8.52 4.08 -25.51
N ASP A 238 -8.42 5.37 -25.83
CA ASP A 238 -7.89 6.39 -24.92
C ASP A 238 -8.77 6.50 -23.66
N ALA A 239 -10.10 6.51 -23.83
CA ALA A 239 -11.03 6.52 -22.71
C ALA A 239 -10.89 5.27 -21.80
N GLN A 240 -10.67 4.09 -22.39
CA GLN A 240 -10.40 2.86 -21.65
C GLN A 240 -9.04 2.86 -20.97
N HIS A 241 -8.00 3.40 -21.61
CA HIS A 241 -6.66 3.54 -21.03
C HIS A 241 -6.70 4.31 -19.70
N TYR A 242 -7.32 5.49 -19.65
CA TYR A 242 -7.42 6.26 -18.40
C TYR A 242 -8.23 5.56 -17.30
N ARG A 243 -9.31 4.83 -17.66
CA ARG A 243 -10.07 4.00 -16.72
C ARG A 243 -9.20 2.87 -16.16
N LEU A 244 -8.39 2.24 -17.01
CA LEU A 244 -7.53 1.12 -16.65
C LEU A 244 -6.33 1.55 -15.79
N VAL A 245 -5.75 2.73 -16.07
CA VAL A 245 -4.76 3.40 -15.20
C VAL A 245 -5.34 3.60 -13.79
N LYS A 246 -6.57 4.12 -13.69
CA LYS A 246 -7.26 4.30 -12.40
C LYS A 246 -7.52 2.95 -11.70
N PHE A 247 -8.03 1.95 -12.41
CA PHE A 247 -8.28 0.61 -11.87
C PHE A 247 -7.01 -0.03 -11.30
N TYR A 248 -5.89 0.04 -12.01
CA TYR A 248 -4.60 -0.49 -11.55
C TYR A 248 -4.02 0.32 -10.39
N TYR A 249 -4.21 1.65 -10.37
CA TYR A 249 -3.88 2.46 -9.21
C TYR A 249 -4.67 2.02 -7.97
N GLU A 250 -6.00 1.86 -8.06
CA GLU A 250 -6.85 1.40 -6.96
C GLU A 250 -6.45 -0.01 -6.50
N CYS A 251 -6.19 -0.94 -7.43
CA CYS A 251 -5.66 -2.27 -7.12
C CYS A 251 -4.28 -2.25 -6.46
N SER A 252 -3.39 -1.31 -6.81
CA SER A 252 -2.03 -1.23 -6.24
C SER A 252 -2.02 -0.91 -4.74
N ASN A 253 -3.09 -0.28 -4.23
CA ASN A 253 -3.27 0.00 -2.80
C ASN A 253 -3.73 -1.24 -2.00
N LEU A 254 -4.19 -2.31 -2.68
CA LEU A 254 -4.69 -3.53 -2.04
C LEU A 254 -3.56 -4.54 -1.77
N ARG A 255 -3.00 -4.51 -0.56
CA ARG A 255 -1.89 -5.40 -0.13
C ARG A 255 -2.14 -6.90 -0.40
N TYR A 256 -3.38 -7.36 -0.25
CA TYR A 256 -3.73 -8.75 -0.54
C TYR A 256 -3.57 -9.07 -2.03
N LEU A 257 -4.03 -8.18 -2.91
CA LEU A 257 -3.96 -8.34 -4.36
C LEU A 257 -2.50 -8.28 -4.85
N THR A 258 -1.73 -7.29 -4.37
CA THR A 258 -0.32 -7.12 -4.75
C THR A 258 0.62 -8.21 -4.22
N SER A 259 0.20 -8.99 -3.22
CA SER A 259 0.92 -10.21 -2.80
C SER A 259 0.62 -11.43 -3.67
N LEU A 260 -0.47 -11.40 -4.45
CA LEU A 260 -0.90 -12.50 -5.32
C LEU A 260 -0.47 -12.32 -6.78
N ILE A 261 -0.52 -11.09 -7.29
CA ILE A 261 -0.16 -10.73 -8.65
C ILE A 261 0.59 -9.39 -8.70
N THR A 262 1.50 -9.26 -9.67
CA THR A 262 2.10 -7.96 -10.00
C THR A 262 1.08 -7.14 -10.79
N VAL A 263 0.59 -6.06 -10.19
CA VAL A 263 -0.31 -5.12 -10.89
C VAL A 263 0.46 -4.43 -12.02
N PRO A 264 -0.04 -4.47 -13.28
CA PRO A 264 0.63 -3.81 -14.39
C PRO A 264 0.71 -2.30 -14.20
N LYS A 265 1.82 -1.70 -14.60
CA LYS A 265 1.99 -0.24 -14.62
C LYS A 265 1.86 0.27 -16.04
N LEU A 266 0.77 0.97 -16.30
CA LEU A 266 0.54 1.69 -17.55
C LEU A 266 1.18 3.09 -17.46
N PRO A 267 1.56 3.70 -18.60
CA PRO A 267 1.90 5.12 -18.64
C PRO A 267 0.70 5.98 -18.22
N GLN A 268 0.95 7.26 -17.92
CA GLN A 268 -0.10 8.19 -17.49
C GLN A 268 -0.93 8.73 -18.67
N ASP A 269 -0.31 8.80 -19.85
CA ASP A 269 -0.94 9.14 -21.13
C ASP A 269 -0.95 7.88 -22.03
N PRO A 270 -1.96 7.70 -22.90
CA PRO A 270 -2.05 6.53 -23.78
C PRO A 270 -0.84 6.43 -24.71
N PRO A 271 -0.31 5.21 -24.97
CA PRO A 271 0.80 5.02 -25.89
C PRO A 271 0.46 5.58 -27.27
N ASN A 272 1.37 6.34 -27.87
CA ASN A 272 1.16 6.83 -29.23
C ASN A 272 1.02 5.61 -30.18
N LEU A 273 -0.09 5.58 -30.91
CA LEU A 273 -0.42 4.51 -31.86
C LEU A 273 0.18 4.78 -33.26
N LEU A 274 0.73 5.97 -33.48
CA LEU A 274 1.13 6.50 -34.79
C LEU A 274 2.65 6.71 -34.95
N SER A 275 3.41 6.71 -33.86
CA SER A 275 4.85 6.98 -33.90
C SER A 275 5.62 5.77 -34.39
N GLU A 276 6.38 5.93 -35.47
CA GLU A 276 7.26 4.89 -35.99
C GLU A 276 8.49 4.61 -35.10
N ASP A 277 8.82 5.53 -34.18
CA ASP A 277 10.11 5.63 -33.47
C ASP A 277 10.29 4.74 -32.22
N ASP A 278 9.40 3.79 -31.91
CA ASP A 278 9.64 2.81 -30.83
C ASP A 278 10.74 1.80 -31.26
N GLU A 279 11.97 1.98 -30.73
CA GLU A 279 13.22 1.24 -31.03
C GLU A 279 13.21 -0.27 -30.65
N SER A 280 12.03 -0.86 -30.42
CA SER A 280 11.82 -2.26 -30.06
C SER A 280 11.01 -3.03 -31.12
N ARG A 281 11.44 -2.98 -32.38
CA ARG A 281 10.92 -3.82 -33.47
C ARG A 281 11.81 -5.04 -33.73
N PRO A 282 11.35 -6.28 -33.49
CA PRO A 282 11.87 -7.44 -34.20
C PRO A 282 11.59 -7.29 -35.70
N ALA A 283 12.50 -7.73 -36.57
CA ALA A 283 12.30 -7.63 -38.01
C ALA A 283 11.25 -8.65 -38.51
N LEU A 284 10.30 -8.18 -39.32
CA LEU A 284 9.33 -9.04 -39.99
C LEU A 284 10.03 -10.02 -40.95
N PRO A 285 9.76 -11.34 -40.88
CA PRO A 285 10.24 -12.29 -41.89
C PRO A 285 9.56 -12.03 -43.24
N ALA A 286 10.33 -12.18 -44.33
CA ALA A 286 9.83 -11.89 -45.68
C ALA A 286 8.75 -12.88 -46.14
N ARG A 287 7.71 -12.33 -46.78
CA ARG A 287 6.51 -13.03 -47.26
C ARG A 287 6.83 -14.14 -48.28
N PRO A 288 6.35 -15.39 -48.08
CA PRO A 288 6.25 -16.36 -49.16
C PRO A 288 5.26 -15.83 -50.21
N ARG A 289 5.67 -15.78 -51.49
CA ARG A 289 4.72 -15.56 -52.59
C ARG A 289 3.81 -16.78 -52.70
N ASN A 290 2.55 -16.64 -52.31
CA ASN A 290 1.52 -17.59 -52.73
C ASN A 290 1.07 -17.26 -54.15
N GLU A 291 1.06 -18.27 -55.00
CA GLU A 291 0.50 -18.24 -56.34
C GLU A 291 -1.04 -18.29 -56.27
N GLU A 292 -1.70 -17.80 -57.32
CA GLU A 292 -3.16 -17.76 -57.42
C GLU A 292 -3.75 -19.16 -57.59
N PRO A 293 -4.86 -19.52 -56.90
CA PRO A 293 -5.57 -20.76 -57.18
C PRO A 293 -6.25 -20.71 -58.57
N ALA A 294 -5.68 -21.43 -59.54
CA ALA A 294 -6.29 -21.60 -60.85
C ALA A 294 -7.61 -22.40 -60.76
N ALA A 295 -8.59 -22.01 -61.57
CA ALA A 295 -9.88 -22.70 -61.65
C ALA A 295 -9.75 -24.12 -62.27
N PRO A 296 -10.55 -25.11 -61.84
CA PRO A 296 -10.53 -26.45 -62.42
C PRO A 296 -11.31 -26.52 -63.75
N PRO A 297 -10.75 -27.14 -64.81
CA PRO A 297 -11.46 -27.45 -66.06
C PRO A 297 -12.26 -28.78 -65.99
N PRO A 298 -13.18 -29.05 -66.95
CA PRO A 298 -14.20 -30.11 -66.85
C PRO A 298 -13.77 -31.49 -67.39
N ALA A 299 -14.52 -32.54 -67.03
CA ALA A 299 -14.35 -33.92 -67.53
C ALA A 299 -15.70 -34.64 -67.85
N PRO A 300 -15.72 -35.72 -68.68
CA PRO A 300 -16.90 -36.08 -69.49
C PRO A 300 -17.56 -37.46 -69.18
N LYS A 301 -18.60 -37.81 -69.96
CA LYS A 301 -19.21 -39.17 -70.14
C LYS A 301 -18.68 -39.82 -71.47
N PRO A 302 -19.02 -41.07 -71.91
CA PRO A 302 -20.04 -42.04 -71.44
C PRO A 302 -19.74 -43.59 -71.56
N ASP A 303 -20.78 -44.42 -71.30
CA ASP A 303 -21.23 -45.72 -71.91
C ASP A 303 -20.70 -47.18 -71.63
N VAL A 304 -21.59 -48.02 -71.02
CA VAL A 304 -22.34 -49.26 -71.51
C VAL A 304 -21.74 -50.72 -71.66
N ASP A 305 -22.56 -51.71 -71.21
CA ASP A 305 -22.75 -53.18 -71.48
C ASP A 305 -21.79 -54.34 -71.08
N PRO A 306 -22.35 -55.56 -70.82
CA PRO A 306 -22.35 -56.69 -71.79
C PRO A 306 -23.62 -57.62 -71.87
N GLU A 307 -23.57 -58.63 -72.76
CA GLU A 307 -24.69 -59.30 -73.52
C GLU A 307 -25.03 -60.81 -73.19
N PRO A 308 -25.98 -61.51 -73.90
CA PRO A 308 -26.70 -62.72 -73.44
C PRO A 308 -26.45 -64.07 -74.21
N ILE A 309 -27.30 -65.09 -73.96
CA ILE A 309 -27.44 -66.42 -74.62
C ILE A 309 -28.79 -67.06 -74.15
N ASN A 310 -29.61 -67.88 -74.85
CA ASN A 310 -29.61 -68.51 -76.19
C ASN A 310 -31.06 -68.97 -76.60
N GLU A 311 -31.27 -69.49 -77.83
CA GLU A 311 -32.47 -70.24 -78.29
C GLU A 311 -32.06 -71.64 -78.84
N PHE A 312 -32.89 -72.71 -78.74
CA PHE A 312 -32.52 -74.02 -79.36
C PHE A 312 -33.64 -74.99 -79.84
N TRP A 313 -34.93 -74.85 -79.47
CA TRP A 313 -35.95 -75.86 -79.86
C TRP A 313 -37.13 -75.28 -80.66
N LYS A 314 -36.87 -75.02 -81.94
CA LYS A 314 -37.90 -74.76 -82.97
C LYS A 314 -37.80 -75.82 -84.09
N ASN A 315 -38.97 -76.29 -84.55
CA ASN A 315 -39.20 -76.91 -85.87
C ASN A 315 -38.89 -78.42 -86.11
N ASP A 316 -39.06 -79.34 -85.13
CA ASP A 316 -39.10 -80.81 -85.43
C ASP A 316 -40.36 -81.57 -84.93
N GLN A 317 -41.28 -80.95 -84.18
CA GLN A 317 -42.55 -81.59 -83.79
C GLN A 317 -43.80 -81.13 -84.57
N GLU A 318 -43.71 -80.05 -85.36
CA GLU A 318 -44.82 -79.49 -86.16
C GLU A 318 -45.43 -80.47 -87.18
N ARG A 319 -44.80 -81.63 -87.43
CA ARG A 319 -45.30 -82.66 -88.36
C ARG A 319 -46.04 -83.84 -87.73
N ARG A 320 -45.99 -84.05 -86.41
CA ARG A 320 -46.82 -85.09 -85.74
C ARG A 320 -48.10 -84.54 -85.12
N GLN A 321 -48.17 -83.22 -84.95
CA GLN A 321 -49.29 -82.54 -84.32
C GLN A 321 -50.52 -82.50 -85.25
N ALA A 322 -50.29 -82.34 -86.56
CA ALA A 322 -51.34 -82.25 -87.58
C ALA A 322 -52.22 -83.51 -87.75
N GLU A 323 -51.73 -84.71 -87.41
CA GLU A 323 -52.52 -85.95 -87.52
C GLU A 323 -53.50 -86.14 -86.34
N TYR A 324 -53.29 -85.43 -85.22
CA TYR A 324 -54.20 -85.44 -84.07
C TYR A 324 -55.35 -84.42 -84.22
N GLU A 325 -55.19 -83.43 -85.11
CA GLU A 325 -56.13 -82.32 -85.30
C GLU A 325 -57.45 -82.75 -85.96
N ASP A 326 -57.42 -83.69 -86.91
CA ASP A 326 -58.63 -84.14 -87.62
C ASP A 326 -59.53 -85.04 -86.78
N GLU A 327 -58.99 -85.80 -85.81
CA GLU A 327 -59.81 -86.61 -84.90
C GLU A 327 -60.48 -85.75 -83.80
N GLN A 328 -59.85 -84.65 -83.39
CA GLN A 328 -60.45 -83.68 -82.45
C GLN A 328 -61.55 -82.81 -83.08
N ARG A 329 -61.52 -82.50 -84.38
CA ARG A 329 -62.52 -81.64 -85.04
C ARG A 329 -63.98 -82.10 -84.83
N ARG A 330 -64.23 -83.42 -84.85
CA ARG A 330 -65.58 -83.98 -84.56
C ARG A 330 -66.05 -83.80 -83.12
N LEU A 331 -65.12 -83.70 -82.16
CA LEU A 331 -65.43 -83.38 -80.76
C LEU A 331 -65.59 -81.87 -80.57
N ALA A 332 -64.83 -81.05 -81.32
CA ALA A 332 -64.92 -79.60 -81.28
C ALA A 332 -66.29 -79.06 -81.70
N GLU A 333 -66.89 -79.55 -82.80
CA GLU A 333 -68.20 -79.07 -83.27
C GLU A 333 -69.33 -79.25 -82.25
N GLN A 334 -69.32 -80.36 -81.49
CA GLN A 334 -70.29 -80.58 -80.41
C GLN A 334 -70.03 -79.67 -79.19
N TRP A 335 -68.76 -79.34 -78.93
CA TRP A 335 -68.36 -78.44 -77.85
C TRP A 335 -68.69 -76.97 -78.17
N GLU A 336 -68.50 -76.53 -79.42
CA GLU A 336 -68.79 -75.18 -79.89
C GLU A 336 -70.28 -74.81 -79.86
N ALA A 337 -71.17 -75.79 -80.04
CA ALA A 337 -72.61 -75.57 -79.93
C ALA A 337 -73.03 -75.24 -78.48
N ALA A 338 -72.48 -75.97 -77.49
CA ALA A 338 -72.71 -75.71 -76.07
C ALA A 338 -72.04 -74.40 -75.61
N ARG A 339 -70.81 -74.15 -76.08
CA ARG A 339 -70.04 -72.95 -75.78
C ARG A 339 -70.73 -71.66 -76.23
N ARG A 340 -71.35 -71.64 -77.43
CA ARG A 340 -72.10 -70.47 -77.92
C ARG A 340 -73.32 -70.10 -77.07
N GLN A 341 -73.96 -71.07 -76.42
CA GLN A 341 -75.03 -70.79 -75.45
C GLN A 341 -74.46 -70.13 -74.18
N GLN A 342 -73.36 -70.68 -73.65
CA GLN A 342 -72.70 -70.18 -72.45
C GLN A 342 -72.09 -68.77 -72.66
N GLU A 343 -71.54 -68.48 -73.84
CA GLU A 343 -71.00 -67.17 -74.20
C GLU A 343 -72.11 -66.10 -74.32
N GLN A 344 -73.33 -66.45 -74.74
CA GLN A 344 -74.45 -65.50 -74.75
C GLN A 344 -74.92 -65.09 -73.33
N GLU A 345 -74.95 -66.03 -72.39
CA GLU A 345 -75.28 -65.74 -70.99
C GLU A 345 -74.18 -64.89 -70.31
N GLN A 346 -72.90 -65.20 -70.56
CA GLN A 346 -71.78 -64.40 -70.06
C GLN A 346 -71.78 -62.96 -70.61
N LEU A 347 -72.13 -62.76 -71.90
CA LEU A 347 -72.19 -61.42 -72.48
C LEU A 347 -73.32 -60.55 -71.91
N GLN A 348 -74.43 -61.14 -71.44
CA GLN A 348 -75.46 -60.40 -70.72
C GLN A 348 -75.00 -60.02 -69.30
N ALA A 349 -74.41 -60.95 -68.56
CA ALA A 349 -73.86 -60.69 -67.22
C ALA A 349 -72.77 -59.60 -67.25
N GLN A 350 -71.89 -59.63 -68.25
CA GLN A 350 -70.79 -58.65 -68.38
C GLN A 350 -71.28 -57.23 -68.71
N ARG A 351 -72.41 -57.08 -69.43
CA ARG A 351 -73.04 -55.75 -69.65
C ARG A 351 -73.64 -55.17 -68.38
N GLN A 352 -74.33 -56.00 -67.58
CA GLN A 352 -74.91 -55.57 -66.31
C GLN A 352 -73.83 -55.17 -65.29
N PHE A 353 -72.70 -55.90 -65.27
CA PHE A 353 -71.54 -55.56 -64.44
C PHE A 353 -70.90 -54.22 -64.87
N ALA A 354 -70.78 -53.96 -66.18
CA ALA A 354 -70.22 -52.72 -66.70
C ALA A 354 -71.12 -51.48 -66.42
N GLU A 355 -72.44 -51.62 -66.40
CA GLU A 355 -73.35 -50.55 -65.98
C GLU A 355 -73.25 -50.26 -64.46
N GLN A 356 -73.14 -51.30 -63.62
CA GLN A 356 -72.87 -51.11 -62.18
C GLN A 356 -71.53 -50.40 -61.94
N GLN A 357 -70.49 -50.77 -62.68
CA GLN A 357 -69.15 -50.21 -62.52
C GLN A 357 -69.11 -48.70 -62.87
N ARG A 358 -69.82 -48.28 -63.93
CA ARG A 358 -69.96 -46.86 -64.30
C ARG A 358 -70.69 -46.03 -63.24
N LEU A 359 -71.77 -46.56 -62.67
CA LEU A 359 -72.51 -45.90 -61.57
C LEU A 359 -71.64 -45.73 -60.32
N GLN A 360 -70.72 -46.68 -60.07
CA GLN A 360 -69.77 -46.60 -58.96
C GLN A 360 -68.68 -45.54 -59.19
N GLU A 361 -68.14 -45.44 -60.40
CA GLU A 361 -67.16 -44.41 -60.78
C GLU A 361 -67.75 -42.99 -60.72
N GLU A 362 -69.00 -42.81 -61.13
CA GLU A 362 -69.68 -41.51 -61.07
C GLU A 362 -69.95 -41.05 -59.63
N GLN A 363 -70.35 -41.97 -58.73
CA GLN A 363 -70.42 -41.68 -57.29
C GLN A 363 -69.05 -41.36 -56.69
N ALA A 364 -68.00 -42.11 -57.04
CA ALA A 364 -66.65 -41.89 -56.52
C ALA A 364 -66.10 -40.52 -56.94
N ARG A 365 -66.36 -40.08 -58.19
CA ARG A 365 -65.96 -38.76 -58.68
C ARG A 365 -66.66 -37.62 -57.95
N LEU A 366 -67.99 -37.73 -57.73
CA LEU A 366 -68.74 -36.74 -56.95
C LEU A 366 -68.24 -36.64 -55.50
N ALA A 367 -67.92 -37.78 -54.87
CA ALA A 367 -67.35 -37.80 -53.52
C ALA A 367 -65.95 -37.14 -53.46
N GLN A 368 -65.10 -37.37 -54.47
CA GLN A 368 -63.78 -36.72 -54.56
C GLN A 368 -63.90 -35.19 -54.73
N GLU A 369 -64.85 -34.73 -55.54
CA GLU A 369 -65.11 -33.30 -55.77
C GLU A 369 -65.68 -32.60 -54.53
N GLN A 370 -66.53 -33.29 -53.75
CA GLN A 370 -66.97 -32.81 -52.42
C GLN A 370 -65.79 -32.70 -51.43
N LEU A 371 -64.95 -33.73 -51.33
CA LEU A 371 -63.86 -33.78 -50.36
C LEU A 371 -62.77 -32.72 -50.64
N LEU A 372 -62.54 -32.40 -51.91
CA LEU A 372 -61.66 -31.28 -52.31
C LEU A 372 -62.23 -29.92 -51.88
N ARG A 373 -63.55 -29.76 -51.92
CA ARG A 373 -64.25 -28.53 -51.52
C ARG A 373 -64.23 -28.33 -50.01
N ASP A 374 -64.48 -29.38 -49.25
CA ASP A 374 -64.36 -29.39 -47.78
C ASP A 374 -62.93 -29.08 -47.33
N GLN A 375 -61.91 -29.65 -48.00
CA GLN A 375 -60.51 -29.40 -47.68
C GLN A 375 -60.12 -27.92 -47.90
N TYR A 376 -60.60 -27.30 -48.99
CA TYR A 376 -60.38 -25.87 -49.25
C TYR A 376 -61.11 -24.97 -48.23
N GLN A 377 -62.30 -25.38 -47.79
CA GLN A 377 -63.09 -24.65 -46.81
C GLN A 377 -62.49 -24.74 -45.40
N GLN A 378 -62.00 -25.91 -44.97
CA GLN A 378 -61.26 -26.08 -43.72
C GLN A 378 -59.96 -25.28 -43.70
N GLN A 379 -59.19 -25.29 -44.79
CA GLN A 379 -57.92 -24.54 -44.86
C GLN A 379 -58.14 -23.02 -44.79
N THR A 380 -59.26 -22.53 -45.33
CA THR A 380 -59.67 -21.11 -45.23
C THR A 380 -60.15 -20.75 -43.82
N GLN A 381 -60.94 -21.60 -43.16
CA GLN A 381 -61.37 -21.38 -41.77
C GLN A 381 -60.22 -21.47 -40.77
N GLY A 382 -59.27 -22.39 -40.96
CA GLY A 382 -58.09 -22.53 -40.11
C GLY A 382 -57.25 -21.25 -40.06
N ARG A 383 -56.95 -20.66 -41.22
CA ARG A 383 -56.24 -19.36 -41.31
C ARG A 383 -57.01 -18.21 -40.66
N LEU A 384 -58.34 -18.21 -40.75
CA LEU A 384 -59.16 -17.17 -40.14
C LEU A 384 -59.15 -17.28 -38.60
N ALA A 385 -59.26 -18.49 -38.07
CA ALA A 385 -59.16 -18.74 -36.63
C ALA A 385 -57.75 -18.47 -36.07
N GLU A 386 -56.70 -18.79 -36.83
CA GLU A 386 -55.30 -18.50 -36.48
C GLU A 386 -55.05 -16.99 -36.41
N LEU A 387 -55.53 -16.22 -37.41
CA LEU A 387 -55.45 -14.75 -37.40
C LEU A 387 -56.31 -14.10 -36.30
N GLU A 388 -57.47 -14.66 -35.96
CA GLU A 388 -58.26 -14.19 -34.80
C GLU A 388 -57.53 -14.47 -33.47
N GLN A 389 -56.87 -15.63 -33.34
CA GLN A 389 -56.09 -16.00 -32.17
C GLN A 389 -54.85 -15.11 -32.01
N GLU A 390 -54.15 -14.79 -33.10
CA GLU A 390 -53.06 -13.81 -33.13
C GLU A 390 -53.55 -12.41 -32.74
N ASN A 391 -54.71 -11.95 -33.26
CA ASN A 391 -55.25 -10.64 -32.89
C ASN A 391 -55.62 -10.56 -31.40
N LEU A 392 -56.16 -11.64 -30.84
CA LEU A 392 -56.48 -11.72 -29.42
C LEU A 392 -55.22 -11.75 -28.55
N ALA A 393 -54.18 -12.47 -28.98
CA ALA A 393 -52.88 -12.50 -28.32
C ALA A 393 -52.18 -11.13 -28.35
N ALA A 394 -52.21 -10.44 -29.50
CA ALA A 394 -51.66 -9.09 -29.64
C ALA A 394 -52.38 -8.06 -28.75
N ARG A 395 -53.72 -8.15 -28.61
CA ARG A 395 -54.48 -7.33 -27.65
C ARG A 395 -54.08 -7.64 -26.20
N GLY A 396 -53.93 -8.92 -25.85
CA GLY A 396 -53.47 -9.34 -24.53
C GLY A 396 -52.02 -8.93 -24.20
N GLN A 397 -51.16 -8.79 -25.21
CA GLN A 397 -49.84 -8.15 -25.06
C GLN A 397 -49.99 -6.64 -24.85
N TYR A 398 -50.77 -5.95 -25.67
CA TYR A 398 -50.98 -4.50 -25.55
C TYR A 398 -51.56 -4.06 -24.20
N GLU A 399 -52.49 -4.84 -23.62
CA GLU A 399 -53.00 -4.59 -22.26
C GLU A 399 -51.93 -4.78 -21.17
N ARG A 400 -51.06 -5.80 -21.31
CA ARG A 400 -49.92 -6.00 -20.39
C ARG A 400 -48.89 -4.90 -20.51
N ASP A 401 -48.60 -4.44 -21.73
CA ASP A 401 -47.66 -3.35 -21.99
C ASP A 401 -48.21 -2.01 -21.47
N GLN A 402 -49.51 -1.75 -21.58
CA GLN A 402 -50.14 -0.61 -20.90
C GLN A 402 -50.02 -0.70 -19.37
N LEU A 403 -50.25 -1.88 -18.79
CA LEU A 403 -50.16 -2.06 -17.33
C LEU A 403 -48.71 -1.88 -16.84
N MET A 404 -47.74 -2.37 -17.62
CA MET A 404 -46.30 -2.20 -17.40
C MET A 404 -45.88 -0.72 -17.53
N LEU A 405 -46.38 0.00 -18.53
CA LEU A 405 -46.17 1.46 -18.67
C LEU A 405 -46.72 2.24 -17.48
N GLN A 406 -47.91 1.89 -16.95
CA GLN A 406 -48.45 2.52 -15.75
C GLN A 406 -47.59 2.24 -14.50
N GLN A 407 -47.04 1.03 -14.37
CA GLN A 407 -46.11 0.70 -13.28
C GLN A 407 -44.80 1.47 -13.39
N TYR A 408 -44.27 1.67 -14.60
CA TYR A 408 -43.10 2.52 -14.81
C TYR A 408 -43.38 4.00 -14.52
N ASP A 409 -44.53 4.54 -14.92
CA ASP A 409 -44.90 5.95 -14.63
C ASP A 409 -45.08 6.20 -13.13
N GLN A 410 -45.70 5.25 -12.39
CA GLN A 410 -45.75 5.31 -10.92
C GLN A 410 -44.36 5.24 -10.28
N ARG A 411 -43.48 4.37 -10.79
CA ARG A 411 -42.11 4.21 -10.27
C ARG A 411 -41.24 5.42 -10.59
N MET A 412 -41.44 6.06 -11.74
CA MET A 412 -40.75 7.27 -12.14
C MET A 412 -41.16 8.45 -11.24
N LYS A 413 -42.45 8.62 -10.96
CA LYS A 413 -42.95 9.59 -9.96
C LYS A 413 -42.46 9.33 -8.53
N ALA A 414 -42.32 8.07 -8.13
CA ALA A 414 -41.73 7.72 -6.84
C ALA A 414 -40.24 8.12 -6.78
N LEU A 415 -39.47 7.86 -7.85
CA LEU A 415 -38.07 8.26 -7.96
C LEU A 415 -37.89 9.79 -8.05
N GLU A 416 -38.80 10.52 -8.70
CA GLU A 416 -38.83 11.99 -8.68
C GLU A 416 -39.07 12.53 -7.26
N ALA A 417 -39.99 11.92 -6.51
CA ALA A 417 -40.25 12.28 -5.11
C ALA A 417 -39.04 11.96 -4.20
N GLU A 418 -38.39 10.81 -4.39
CA GLU A 418 -37.15 10.46 -3.68
C GLU A 418 -35.99 11.41 -4.04
N MET A 419 -35.83 11.81 -5.31
CA MET A 419 -34.85 12.83 -5.70
C MET A 419 -35.17 14.19 -5.05
N ALA A 420 -36.43 14.62 -5.02
CA ALA A 420 -36.82 15.87 -4.38
C ALA A 420 -36.52 15.84 -2.87
N GLN A 421 -36.79 14.72 -2.20
CA GLN A 421 -36.47 14.51 -0.78
C GLN A 421 -34.95 14.46 -0.54
N MET A 422 -34.19 13.80 -1.41
CA MET A 422 -32.73 13.73 -1.33
C MET A 422 -32.08 15.09 -1.55
N ASN A 423 -32.61 15.89 -2.48
CA ASN A 423 -32.15 17.26 -2.73
C ASN A 423 -32.42 18.18 -1.52
N SER A 424 -33.59 18.04 -0.88
CA SER A 424 -33.91 18.75 0.38
C SER A 424 -32.93 18.36 1.51
N ASN A 425 -32.63 17.07 1.68
CA ASN A 425 -31.64 16.59 2.65
C ASN A 425 -30.22 17.10 2.34
N PHE A 426 -29.83 17.15 1.07
CA PHE A 426 -28.53 17.69 0.65
C PHE A 426 -28.43 19.19 0.94
N GLN A 427 -29.52 19.93 0.76
CA GLN A 427 -29.59 21.37 1.04
C GLN A 427 -29.52 21.65 2.56
N GLN A 428 -30.12 20.81 3.40
CA GLN A 428 -29.95 20.86 4.86
C GLN A 428 -28.52 20.46 5.31
N GLN A 429 -27.88 19.50 4.64
CA GLN A 429 -26.48 19.18 4.92
C GLN A 429 -25.54 20.32 4.53
N MET A 430 -25.81 21.04 3.44
CA MET A 430 -25.01 22.22 3.08
C MET A 430 -25.21 23.37 4.05
N SER A 431 -26.44 23.68 4.49
CA SER A 431 -26.62 24.71 5.53
C SER A 431 -25.91 24.34 6.84
N SER A 432 -25.97 23.06 7.24
CA SER A 432 -25.23 22.57 8.42
C SER A 432 -23.70 22.69 8.26
N ARG A 433 -23.17 22.48 7.05
CA ARG A 433 -21.74 22.69 6.75
C ARG A 433 -21.36 24.16 6.70
N ASP A 434 -22.19 25.03 6.16
CA ASP A 434 -21.95 26.47 6.17
C ASP A 434 -21.96 27.04 7.60
N ASP A 435 -22.84 26.53 8.47
CA ASP A 435 -22.85 26.87 9.91
C ASP A 435 -21.58 26.33 10.63
N GLN A 436 -21.12 25.12 10.30
CA GLN A 436 -19.84 24.61 10.81
C GLN A 436 -18.64 25.43 10.31
N VAL A 437 -18.64 25.86 9.04
CA VAL A 437 -17.60 26.73 8.47
C VAL A 437 -17.61 28.10 9.15
N ARG A 438 -18.78 28.68 9.43
CA ARG A 438 -18.90 29.90 10.24
C ARG A 438 -18.36 29.72 11.65
N ALA A 439 -18.75 28.65 12.35
CA ALA A 439 -18.26 28.37 13.70
C ALA A 439 -16.72 28.20 13.72
N LEU A 440 -16.14 27.54 12.72
CA LEU A 440 -14.69 27.42 12.57
C LEU A 440 -14.02 28.77 12.27
N GLN A 441 -14.60 29.62 11.40
CA GLN A 441 -14.10 30.97 11.14
C GLN A 441 -14.16 31.86 12.40
N GLU A 442 -15.21 31.74 13.20
CA GLU A 442 -15.41 32.47 14.45
C GLU A 442 -14.44 32.00 15.54
N GLN A 443 -14.18 30.69 15.63
CA GLN A 443 -13.09 30.14 16.45
C GLN A 443 -11.71 30.64 15.99
N LEU A 444 -11.44 30.69 14.68
CA LEU A 444 -10.15 31.16 14.13
C LEU A 444 -9.95 32.66 14.42
N ASN A 445 -11.00 33.48 14.31
CA ASN A 445 -10.99 34.88 14.74
C ASN A 445 -10.81 35.03 16.25
N THR A 446 -11.42 34.16 17.05
CA THR A 446 -11.24 34.12 18.51
C THR A 446 -9.79 33.76 18.88
N TRP A 447 -9.19 32.77 18.21
CA TRP A 447 -7.76 32.44 18.37
C TRP A 447 -6.87 33.59 17.95
N ARG A 448 -7.14 34.26 16.82
CA ARG A 448 -6.41 35.45 16.39
C ARG A 448 -6.48 36.57 17.43
N SER A 449 -7.66 36.83 17.99
CA SER A 449 -7.85 37.78 19.09
C SER A 449 -7.08 37.40 20.35
N LYS A 450 -7.09 36.11 20.73
CA LYS A 450 -6.26 35.57 21.85
C LYS A 450 -4.76 35.72 21.60
N TYR A 451 -4.28 35.50 20.38
CA TYR A 451 -2.87 35.73 20.02
C TYR A 451 -2.51 37.22 20.04
N GLU A 452 -3.42 38.10 19.62
CA GLU A 452 -3.20 39.55 19.65
C GLU A 452 -3.26 40.13 21.07
N SER A 453 -4.15 39.63 21.94
CA SER A 453 -4.18 40.00 23.36
C SER A 453 -2.96 39.44 24.11
N LEU A 454 -2.52 38.22 23.78
CA LEU A 454 -1.29 37.65 24.32
C LEU A 454 -0.04 38.44 23.86
N ALA A 455 0.01 38.89 22.62
CA ALA A 455 1.08 39.78 22.12
C ALA A 455 1.06 41.15 22.83
N LYS A 456 -0.13 41.71 23.11
CA LYS A 456 -0.28 42.92 23.94
C LYS A 456 0.17 42.68 25.38
N LEU A 457 -0.14 41.53 25.98
CA LEU A 457 0.36 41.12 27.31
C LEU A 457 1.88 40.98 27.34
N TYR A 458 2.50 40.34 26.35
CA TYR A 458 3.97 40.28 26.26
C TYR A 458 4.61 41.67 26.07
N SER A 459 3.95 42.56 25.32
CA SER A 459 4.38 43.96 25.17
C SER A 459 4.27 44.75 26.48
N GLN A 460 3.15 44.60 27.20
CA GLN A 460 2.92 45.19 28.51
C GLN A 460 3.90 44.65 29.55
N LEU A 461 4.08 43.33 29.66
CA LEU A 461 5.02 42.71 30.59
C LEU A 461 6.47 43.15 30.29
N ARG A 462 6.85 43.28 29.01
CA ARG A 462 8.15 43.86 28.62
C ARG A 462 8.27 45.33 29.04
N HIS A 463 7.20 46.11 28.89
CA HIS A 463 7.17 47.51 29.31
C HIS A 463 7.24 47.65 30.85
N GLU A 464 6.48 46.85 31.59
CA GLU A 464 6.52 46.79 33.05
C GLU A 464 7.87 46.31 33.56
N HIS A 465 8.50 45.30 32.93
CA HIS A 465 9.85 44.86 33.29
C HIS A 465 10.90 45.95 33.02
N LEU A 466 10.75 46.74 31.95
CA LEU A 466 11.60 47.91 31.68
C LEU A 466 11.36 49.03 32.70
N GLN A 467 10.11 49.29 33.08
CA GLN A 467 9.78 50.23 34.16
C GLN A 467 10.28 49.74 35.53
N LEU A 468 10.20 48.44 35.83
CA LEU A 468 10.75 47.86 37.04
C LEU A 468 12.27 47.99 37.06
N LEU A 469 12.96 47.77 35.94
CA LEU A 469 14.40 48.02 35.81
C LEU A 469 14.76 49.49 36.05
N GLN A 470 13.98 50.44 35.53
CA GLN A 470 14.16 51.87 35.83
C GLN A 470 13.87 52.20 37.31
N LYS A 471 12.80 51.67 37.89
CA LYS A 471 12.45 51.83 39.31
C LYS A 471 13.51 51.20 40.22
N PHE A 472 14.03 50.03 39.86
CA PHE A 472 15.09 49.34 40.59
C PHE A 472 16.42 50.10 40.49
N LYS A 473 16.79 50.61 39.32
CA LYS A 473 17.94 51.52 39.16
C LYS A 473 17.77 52.82 39.95
N GLY A 474 16.56 53.37 40.00
CA GLY A 474 16.22 54.56 40.81
C GLY A 474 16.25 54.27 42.32
N LEU A 475 15.77 53.11 42.76
CA LEU A 475 15.86 52.63 44.14
C LEU A 475 17.30 52.33 44.53
N GLN A 476 18.12 51.77 43.64
CA GLN A 476 19.54 51.50 43.90
C GLN A 476 20.36 52.80 43.97
N LEU A 477 20.05 53.80 43.14
CA LEU A 477 20.63 55.15 43.28
C LEU A 477 20.20 55.83 44.60
N LYS A 478 18.93 55.70 45.01
CA LYS A 478 18.45 56.19 46.31
C LYS A 478 19.05 55.42 47.48
N ALA A 479 19.26 54.11 47.36
CA ALA A 479 19.89 53.28 48.39
C ALA A 479 21.37 53.64 48.55
N ASN A 480 22.10 53.83 47.44
CA ASN A 480 23.50 54.28 47.49
C ASN A 480 23.61 55.69 48.12
N SER A 481 22.70 56.62 47.75
CA SER A 481 22.63 57.96 48.35
C SER A 481 22.25 57.93 49.84
N ALA A 482 21.33 57.05 50.24
CA ALA A 482 20.98 56.84 51.65
C ALA A 482 22.14 56.20 52.43
N GLN A 483 22.89 55.29 51.82
CA GLN A 483 24.08 54.69 52.42
C GLN A 483 25.20 55.71 52.59
N GLU A 484 25.46 56.59 51.62
CA GLU A 484 26.38 57.72 51.80
C GLU A 484 25.93 58.67 52.92
N ALA A 485 24.63 58.94 53.05
CA ALA A 485 24.09 59.76 54.14
C ALA A 485 24.23 59.07 55.52
N ILE A 486 24.10 57.74 55.58
CA ILE A 486 24.34 56.93 56.78
C ILE A 486 25.83 56.92 57.14
N ASP A 487 26.72 56.71 56.16
CA ASP A 487 28.18 56.72 56.37
C ASP A 487 28.68 58.12 56.79
N ALA A 488 28.10 59.19 56.24
CA ALA A 488 28.37 60.57 56.66
C ALA A 488 27.87 60.82 58.11
N ARG A 489 26.67 60.33 58.45
CA ARG A 489 26.15 60.38 59.82
C ARG A 489 27.00 59.55 60.79
N GLU A 490 27.53 58.40 60.37
CA GLU A 490 28.46 57.61 61.19
C GLU A 490 29.80 58.31 61.38
N ARG A 491 30.36 58.97 60.36
CA ARG A 491 31.58 59.79 60.53
C ARG A 491 31.33 60.92 61.52
N LEU A 492 30.25 61.68 61.34
CA LEU A 492 29.85 62.73 62.29
C LEU A 492 29.59 62.17 63.70
N ALA A 493 29.01 60.98 63.84
CA ALA A 493 28.83 60.33 65.14
C ALA A 493 30.16 59.88 65.77
N ARG A 494 31.14 59.42 64.98
CA ARG A 494 32.49 59.09 65.46
C ARG A 494 33.24 60.36 65.87
N GLU A 495 33.11 61.45 65.12
CA GLU A 495 33.64 62.78 65.48
C GLU A 495 32.97 63.35 66.75
N LEU A 496 31.66 63.19 66.90
CA LEU A 496 30.95 63.55 68.14
C LEU A 496 31.42 62.71 69.32
N LYS A 497 31.71 61.43 69.11
CA LYS A 497 32.18 60.50 70.15
C LYS A 497 33.64 60.77 70.55
N THR A 498 34.51 61.16 69.62
CA THR A 498 35.86 61.65 69.94
C THR A 498 35.82 63.01 70.63
N LYS A 499 34.97 63.93 70.19
CA LYS A 499 34.70 65.20 70.90
C LYS A 499 34.14 64.98 72.31
N GLN A 500 33.29 63.96 72.51
CA GLN A 500 32.80 63.58 73.85
C GLN A 500 33.89 62.96 74.72
N LEU A 501 34.87 62.24 74.14
CA LEU A 501 36.04 61.75 74.87
C LEU A 501 36.99 62.90 75.25
N GLU A 502 37.27 63.83 74.34
CA GLU A 502 38.01 65.07 74.64
C GLU A 502 37.32 65.88 75.76
N LEU A 503 35.98 65.99 75.71
CA LEU A 503 35.20 66.66 76.76
C LEU A 503 35.25 65.89 78.09
N ALA A 504 35.25 64.56 78.07
CA ALA A 504 35.37 63.72 79.26
C ALA A 504 36.76 63.82 79.90
N ASP A 505 37.82 63.96 79.11
CA ASP A 505 39.17 64.18 79.62
C ASP A 505 39.36 65.61 80.15
N MET A 506 38.81 66.64 79.49
CA MET A 506 38.72 67.99 80.08
C MET A 506 37.89 68.00 81.38
N ILE A 507 36.83 67.19 81.49
CA ILE A 507 36.07 67.02 82.73
C ILE A 507 36.92 66.34 83.81
N ARG A 508 37.74 65.33 83.47
CA ARG A 508 38.68 64.70 84.41
C ARG A 508 39.79 65.65 84.86
N GLU A 509 40.28 66.52 83.99
CA GLU A 509 41.24 67.57 84.36
C GLU A 509 40.60 68.63 85.26
N ARG A 510 39.39 69.11 84.90
CA ARG A 510 38.57 69.99 85.75
C ARG A 510 38.29 69.37 87.11
N ASP A 511 38.00 68.07 87.18
CA ASP A 511 37.64 67.40 88.43
C ASP A 511 38.85 67.04 89.29
N ARG A 512 40.03 66.81 88.68
CA ARG A 512 41.32 66.82 89.41
C ARG A 512 41.62 68.21 89.99
N ALA A 513 41.51 69.27 89.19
CA ALA A 513 41.69 70.65 89.64
C ALA A 513 40.65 71.07 90.71
N ARG A 514 39.41 70.57 90.63
CA ARG A 514 38.41 70.75 91.68
C ARG A 514 38.77 70.02 92.96
N MET A 515 39.29 68.78 92.91
CA MET A 515 39.72 68.09 94.14
C MET A 515 40.96 68.73 94.78
N GLU A 516 41.79 69.47 94.03
CA GLU A 516 42.86 70.31 94.59
C GLU A 516 42.32 71.61 95.23
N MET A 517 41.26 72.20 94.65
CA MET A 517 40.56 73.37 95.20
C MET A 517 39.67 73.04 96.42
N ASP A 518 38.94 71.92 96.42
CA ASP A 518 38.09 71.49 97.55
C ASP A 518 38.92 71.12 98.79
N ARG A 519 40.21 70.81 98.60
CA ARG A 519 41.19 70.68 99.70
C ARG A 519 41.54 72.01 100.38
N HIS A 520 41.11 73.14 99.81
CA HIS A 520 41.37 74.50 100.29
C HIS A 520 40.12 75.35 100.57
N SER A 521 38.90 74.87 100.29
CA SER A 521 37.66 75.65 100.43
C SER A 521 36.72 75.17 101.56
N GLY A 522 37.29 74.88 102.73
CA GLY A 522 36.53 74.53 103.93
C GLY A 522 35.92 75.73 104.65
N GLY A 523 34.85 76.32 104.13
CA GLY A 523 34.11 77.42 104.79
C GLY A 523 32.96 77.97 103.95
N HIS A 524 31.85 78.33 104.62
CA HIS A 524 30.54 78.81 104.12
C HIS A 524 29.41 77.78 104.01
N LYS A 525 29.04 77.19 105.16
CA LYS A 525 27.78 76.45 105.34
C LYS A 525 26.62 77.30 105.91
N ASP A 526 26.88 78.55 106.29
CA ASP A 526 25.96 79.37 107.10
C ASP A 526 24.99 80.26 106.29
N GLU A 527 25.19 80.43 104.98
CA GLU A 527 24.30 81.25 104.14
C GLU A 527 23.08 80.48 103.60
N LEU A 528 23.14 79.14 103.60
CA LEU A 528 22.10 78.26 103.09
C LEU A 528 20.92 78.06 104.07
N GLU A 529 21.12 78.34 105.36
CA GLU A 529 20.04 78.36 106.36
C GLU A 529 19.31 79.70 106.43
N LYS A 530 19.95 80.80 106.01
CA LYS A 530 19.39 82.16 106.06
C LYS A 530 18.27 82.35 105.03
N LEU A 531 18.53 81.96 103.77
CA LEU A 531 17.56 82.04 102.66
C LEU A 531 16.35 81.11 102.80
N ARG A 532 16.42 80.08 103.66
CA ARG A 532 15.28 79.17 103.94
C ARG A 532 14.27 79.74 104.95
N ARG A 533 14.61 80.85 105.62
CA ARG A 533 13.72 81.54 106.57
C ARG A 533 12.89 82.63 105.89
N GLU A 534 13.53 83.42 105.02
CA GLU A 534 12.90 84.55 104.31
C GLU A 534 11.77 84.12 103.35
N LEU A 535 11.83 82.91 102.79
CA LEU A 535 10.77 82.37 101.93
C LEU A 535 9.47 82.03 102.70
N ARG A 536 9.54 81.86 104.02
CA ARG A 536 8.37 81.48 104.85
C ARG A 536 7.57 82.72 105.27
N ASP A 537 8.25 83.81 105.62
CA ASP A 537 7.63 85.07 106.01
C ASP A 537 6.99 85.84 104.82
N ALA A 538 7.13 85.36 103.59
CA ALA A 538 6.52 85.95 102.39
C ALA A 538 5.11 85.39 102.09
N LEU A 539 4.81 84.16 102.52
CA LEU A 539 3.52 83.50 102.30
C LEU A 539 2.44 84.01 103.28
N ASP A 540 2.79 84.18 104.56
CA ASP A 540 1.85 84.67 105.59
C ASP A 540 1.45 86.15 105.40
N ARG A 541 2.10 86.89 104.49
CA ARG A 541 1.75 88.27 104.11
C ARG A 541 0.78 88.38 102.93
N ALA A 542 0.50 87.28 102.22
CA ALA A 542 -0.50 87.26 101.15
C ALA A 542 -1.93 87.04 101.69
N ASP A 543 -2.09 86.10 102.63
CA ASP A 543 -3.40 85.72 103.23
C ASP A 543 -4.08 86.86 104.03
N ALA A 544 -3.32 87.87 104.45
CA ALA A 544 -3.85 89.05 105.13
C ALA A 544 -4.53 90.07 104.19
N SER A 545 -4.34 89.95 102.87
CA SER A 545 -4.90 90.89 101.88
C SER A 545 -6.34 90.55 101.47
N GLU A 546 -6.80 89.32 101.74
CA GLU A 546 -8.03 88.77 101.14
C GLU A 546 -9.35 89.09 101.88
N ARG A 547 -9.31 89.79 103.02
CA ARG A 547 -10.52 90.07 103.84
C ARG A 547 -10.85 91.56 104.06
N GLY A 548 -10.36 92.45 103.18
CA GLY A 548 -10.28 93.89 103.46
C GLY A 548 -11.07 94.89 102.59
N LYS A 549 -11.92 94.48 101.64
CA LYS A 549 -12.50 95.39 100.61
C LYS A 549 -14.03 95.35 100.42
N GLY A 550 -14.78 95.11 101.49
CA GLY A 550 -16.24 95.15 101.49
C GLY A 550 -16.91 96.52 101.25
N SER A 551 -16.15 97.60 100.99
CA SER A 551 -16.68 98.95 100.72
C SER A 551 -16.63 99.37 99.24
N GLU A 552 -16.02 98.60 98.35
CA GLU A 552 -15.97 98.91 96.90
C GLU A 552 -17.31 98.54 96.18
N LEU A 553 -18.15 97.72 96.81
CA LEU A 553 -19.38 97.16 96.20
C LEU A 553 -20.51 98.19 95.99
N SER A 554 -20.64 99.22 96.84
CA SER A 554 -21.70 100.23 96.72
C SER A 554 -21.43 101.27 95.61
N ALA A 555 -20.15 101.53 95.30
CA ALA A 555 -19.76 102.38 94.17
C ALA A 555 -19.82 101.62 92.83
N MET A 556 -19.61 100.31 92.85
CA MET A 556 -19.66 99.43 91.67
C MET A 556 -21.09 99.32 91.09
N LEU A 557 -22.12 99.24 91.94
CA LEU A 557 -23.53 99.19 91.51
C LEU A 557 -23.97 100.41 90.67
N SER A 558 -23.44 101.61 90.95
CA SER A 558 -23.76 102.80 90.15
C SER A 558 -23.01 102.86 88.80
N ARG A 559 -21.94 102.07 88.61
CA ARG A 559 -21.31 101.87 87.29
C ARG A 559 -22.05 100.79 86.50
N HIS A 560 -22.40 99.68 87.15
CA HIS A 560 -23.16 98.60 86.51
C HIS A 560 -24.53 99.06 85.98
N ASN A 561 -25.25 99.96 86.66
CA ASN A 561 -26.50 100.51 86.09
C ASN A 561 -26.32 101.35 84.81
N ARG A 562 -25.09 101.79 84.49
CA ARG A 562 -24.76 102.49 83.24
C ARG A 562 -24.28 101.50 82.17
N GLU A 563 -23.46 100.54 82.57
CA GLU A 563 -23.06 99.41 81.73
C GLU A 563 -24.26 98.54 81.31
N ILE A 564 -25.31 98.42 82.14
CA ILE A 564 -26.56 97.72 81.78
C ILE A 564 -27.27 98.40 80.60
N ALA A 565 -27.30 99.73 80.54
CA ALA A 565 -27.90 100.45 79.41
C ALA A 565 -27.09 100.27 78.11
N ASP A 566 -25.76 100.37 78.19
CA ASP A 566 -24.86 100.11 77.06
C ASP A 566 -24.92 98.63 76.61
N LEU A 567 -25.11 97.71 77.56
CA LEU A 567 -25.33 96.29 77.30
C LEU A 567 -26.70 96.02 76.67
N GLU A 568 -27.77 96.72 77.04
CA GLU A 568 -29.09 96.59 76.40
C GLU A 568 -29.07 97.05 74.93
N GLU A 569 -28.33 98.11 74.59
CA GLU A 569 -28.12 98.55 73.21
C GLU A 569 -27.22 97.57 72.42
N ALA A 570 -26.16 97.05 73.05
CA ALA A 570 -25.35 95.97 72.49
C ALA A 570 -26.15 94.67 72.28
N LEU A 571 -27.11 94.37 73.16
CA LEU A 571 -27.99 93.21 73.06
C LEU A 571 -28.99 93.37 71.92
N ARG A 572 -29.57 94.56 71.72
CA ARG A 572 -30.42 94.87 70.54
C ARG A 572 -29.67 94.75 69.22
N ASN A 573 -28.42 95.21 69.16
CA ASN A 573 -27.57 95.03 67.98
C ASN A 573 -27.19 93.56 67.76
N LYS A 574 -26.93 92.79 68.82
CA LYS A 574 -26.75 91.33 68.71
C LYS A 574 -28.03 90.59 68.32
N THR A 575 -29.22 91.00 68.76
CA THR A 575 -30.50 90.39 68.33
C THR A 575 -30.77 90.64 66.85
N ARG A 576 -30.44 91.82 66.32
CA ARG A 576 -30.51 92.07 64.88
C ARG A 576 -29.51 91.22 64.09
N ALA A 577 -28.28 91.08 64.58
CA ALA A 577 -27.28 90.18 63.98
C ALA A 577 -27.66 88.69 64.09
N LEU A 578 -28.39 88.29 65.14
CA LEU A 578 -28.91 86.93 65.31
C LEU A 578 -30.02 86.61 64.30
N ASN A 579 -30.96 87.53 64.07
CA ASN A 579 -31.99 87.34 63.04
C ASN A 579 -31.38 87.25 61.62
N ASP A 580 -30.39 88.08 61.31
CA ASP A 580 -29.69 88.10 60.01
C ASP A 580 -28.80 86.85 59.77
N VAL A 581 -28.49 86.10 60.83
CA VAL A 581 -27.86 84.77 60.81
C VAL A 581 -28.92 83.66 60.78
N GLN A 582 -30.05 83.83 61.46
CA GLN A 582 -31.13 82.85 61.53
C GLN A 582 -31.87 82.67 60.19
N ASP A 583 -32.05 83.74 59.41
CA ASP A 583 -32.58 83.63 58.04
C ASP A 583 -31.57 82.96 57.08
N LYS A 584 -30.26 83.22 57.24
CA LYS A 584 -29.20 82.54 56.45
C LYS A 584 -29.05 81.05 56.80
N PHE A 585 -29.34 80.65 58.03
CA PHE A 585 -29.41 79.23 58.40
C PHE A 585 -30.65 78.54 57.84
N ARG A 586 -31.78 79.25 57.66
CA ARG A 586 -33.00 78.67 57.10
C ARG A 586 -32.93 78.34 55.60
N GLU A 587 -32.19 79.12 54.82
CA GLU A 587 -31.90 78.76 53.42
C GLU A 587 -30.82 77.66 53.34
N GLY A 588 -29.83 77.67 54.25
CA GLY A 588 -28.78 76.65 54.31
C GLY A 588 -29.26 75.24 54.68
N ASP A 589 -30.18 75.10 55.65
CA ASP A 589 -30.73 73.80 56.07
C ASP A 589 -31.53 73.13 54.94
N SER A 590 -32.27 73.91 54.15
CA SER A 590 -33.05 73.41 53.00
C SER A 590 -32.15 72.72 51.97
N ASP A 591 -31.04 73.36 51.59
CA ASP A 591 -30.12 72.82 50.60
C ASP A 591 -29.20 71.73 51.19
N LEU A 592 -28.84 71.78 52.48
CA LEU A 592 -28.12 70.68 53.14
C LEU A 592 -29.01 69.44 53.31
N GLU A 593 -30.25 69.55 53.79
CA GLU A 593 -31.15 68.39 53.91
C GLU A 593 -31.53 67.80 52.55
N ARG A 594 -31.53 68.63 51.49
CA ARG A 594 -31.75 68.14 50.12
C ARG A 594 -30.51 67.44 49.58
N GLN A 595 -29.32 68.00 49.78
CA GLN A 595 -28.08 67.30 49.44
C GLN A 595 -27.84 66.04 50.28
N LEU A 596 -28.29 66.01 51.55
CA LEU A 596 -28.24 64.80 52.38
C LEU A 596 -29.21 63.74 51.85
N ARG A 597 -30.46 64.09 51.52
CA ARG A 597 -31.39 63.14 50.90
C ARG A 597 -30.94 62.67 49.53
N ASP A 598 -30.48 63.56 48.66
CA ASP A 598 -29.92 63.19 47.34
C ASP A 598 -28.67 62.29 47.52
N LYS A 599 -27.84 62.51 48.56
CA LYS A 599 -26.68 61.65 48.87
C LYS A 599 -27.04 60.35 49.58
N GLU A 600 -28.10 60.31 50.38
CA GLU A 600 -28.61 59.10 51.03
C GLU A 600 -29.34 58.21 50.01
N GLU A 601 -30.15 58.78 49.11
CA GLU A 601 -30.72 58.08 47.95
C GLU A 601 -29.62 57.62 46.98
N GLU A 602 -28.61 58.45 46.66
CA GLU A 602 -27.45 57.97 45.90
C GLU A 602 -26.70 56.84 46.63
N LEU A 603 -26.51 56.91 47.95
CA LEU A 603 -25.83 55.86 48.72
C LEU A 603 -26.68 54.58 48.85
N GLU A 604 -28.00 54.68 48.87
CA GLU A 604 -28.92 53.55 48.95
C GLU A 604 -29.08 52.89 47.56
N ILE A 605 -29.14 53.67 46.48
CA ILE A 605 -29.01 53.19 45.10
C ILE A 605 -27.62 52.59 44.86
N PHE A 606 -26.55 53.19 45.38
CA PHE A 606 -25.19 52.65 45.26
C PHE A 606 -25.01 51.38 46.09
N ARG A 607 -25.64 51.27 47.27
CA ARG A 607 -25.69 50.00 48.04
C ARG A 607 -26.51 48.95 47.33
N ALA A 608 -27.70 49.26 46.83
CA ALA A 608 -28.51 48.33 46.06
C ALA A 608 -27.78 47.86 44.78
N GLY A 609 -27.09 48.77 44.09
CA GLY A 609 -26.24 48.44 42.95
C GLY A 609 -24.98 47.65 43.34
N MET A 610 -24.37 47.92 44.49
CA MET A 610 -23.22 47.17 45.00
C MET A 610 -23.63 45.76 45.48
N ASP A 611 -24.77 45.61 46.13
CA ASP A 611 -25.31 44.33 46.56
C ASP A 611 -25.82 43.50 45.36
N GLN A 612 -26.48 44.15 44.38
CA GLN A 612 -26.83 43.52 43.10
C GLN A 612 -25.58 43.05 42.34
N THR A 613 -24.54 43.89 42.24
CA THR A 613 -23.28 43.49 41.60
C THR A 613 -22.49 42.48 42.43
N LEU A 614 -22.59 42.46 43.76
CA LEU A 614 -22.02 41.40 44.62
C LEU A 614 -22.74 40.07 44.44
N ILE A 615 -24.08 40.09 44.31
CA ILE A 615 -24.88 38.90 43.98
C ILE A 615 -24.48 38.40 42.59
N GLU A 616 -24.49 39.27 41.56
CA GLU A 616 -24.07 38.91 40.20
C GLU A 616 -22.61 38.42 40.13
N LEU A 617 -21.70 38.99 40.91
CA LEU A 617 -20.28 38.58 40.96
C LEU A 617 -20.09 37.26 41.73
N ASN A 618 -20.94 36.96 42.72
CA ASN A 618 -20.98 35.66 43.38
C ASN A 618 -21.59 34.59 42.47
N ASP A 619 -22.67 34.92 41.77
CA ASP A 619 -23.32 34.06 40.76
C ASP A 619 -22.39 33.79 39.57
N LEU A 620 -21.63 34.81 39.14
CA LEU A 620 -20.54 34.68 38.16
C LEU A 620 -19.42 33.81 38.72
N LYS A 621 -18.96 33.99 39.96
CA LYS A 621 -17.93 33.11 40.57
C LYS A 621 -18.39 31.66 40.75
N LEU A 622 -19.67 31.43 41.01
CA LEU A 622 -20.25 30.08 41.09
C LEU A 622 -20.36 29.45 39.69
N LYS A 623 -20.78 30.22 38.68
CA LYS A 623 -20.77 29.80 37.27
C LYS A 623 -19.35 29.60 36.72
N GLU A 624 -18.39 30.43 37.12
CA GLU A 624 -16.97 30.36 36.75
C GLU A 624 -16.33 29.14 37.39
N ARG A 625 -16.53 28.88 38.69
CA ARG A 625 -16.10 27.62 39.32
C ARG A 625 -16.76 26.38 38.73
N ALA A 626 -18.05 26.45 38.39
CA ALA A 626 -18.74 25.34 37.72
C ALA A 626 -18.19 25.10 36.31
N ASN A 627 -17.94 26.17 35.55
CA ASN A 627 -17.28 26.11 34.24
C ASN A 627 -15.84 25.59 34.35
N ASP A 628 -15.05 26.04 35.33
CA ASP A 628 -13.68 25.56 35.57
C ASP A 628 -13.70 24.07 35.90
N THR A 629 -14.58 23.61 36.79
CA THR A 629 -14.71 22.17 37.11
C THR A 629 -15.13 21.34 35.88
N VAL A 630 -15.97 21.89 35.01
CA VAL A 630 -16.38 21.23 33.75
C VAL A 630 -15.28 21.31 32.68
N MET A 631 -14.54 22.42 32.60
CA MET A 631 -13.43 22.63 31.66
C MET A 631 -12.21 21.81 32.04
N ASP A 632 -11.87 21.69 33.31
CA ASP A 632 -10.83 20.79 33.81
C ASP A 632 -11.22 19.33 33.52
N GLY A 633 -12.48 18.95 33.79
CA GLY A 633 -12.98 17.62 33.42
C GLY A 633 -12.96 17.34 31.90
N GLN A 634 -13.23 18.34 31.07
CA GLN A 634 -13.12 18.24 29.60
C GLN A 634 -11.67 18.27 29.12
N LEU A 635 -10.77 18.99 29.80
CA LEU A 635 -9.36 19.06 29.50
C LEU A 635 -8.67 17.73 29.86
N ASP A 636 -9.00 17.15 31.01
CA ASP A 636 -8.56 15.81 31.42
C ASP A 636 -9.09 14.74 30.46
N SER A 637 -10.37 14.80 30.05
CA SER A 637 -10.89 13.87 29.04
C SER A 637 -10.18 14.04 27.69
N PHE A 638 -9.92 15.28 27.26
CA PHE A 638 -9.21 15.56 26.01
C PHE A 638 -7.74 15.12 26.04
N ILE A 639 -7.05 15.29 27.16
CA ILE A 639 -5.69 14.78 27.38
C ILE A 639 -5.72 13.25 27.35
N GLN A 640 -6.63 12.61 28.08
CA GLN A 640 -6.77 11.15 28.10
C GLN A 640 -7.09 10.57 26.71
N ASP A 641 -8.00 11.19 25.95
CA ASP A 641 -8.33 10.79 24.58
C ASP A 641 -7.15 10.93 23.62
N ASN A 642 -6.30 11.95 23.81
CA ASN A 642 -5.09 12.11 23.00
C ASN A 642 -3.99 11.11 23.40
N LEU A 643 -3.83 10.81 24.69
CA LEU A 643 -2.93 9.76 25.16
C LEU A 643 -3.35 8.39 24.64
N ASN A 644 -4.65 8.07 24.65
CA ASN A 644 -5.19 6.84 24.07
C ASN A 644 -4.85 6.74 22.57
N LYS A 645 -5.13 7.79 21.77
CA LYS A 645 -4.79 7.82 20.33
C LYS A 645 -3.29 7.67 20.06
N ILE A 646 -2.44 8.24 20.92
CA ILE A 646 -0.98 8.12 20.80
C ILE A 646 -0.52 6.68 21.13
N ASN A 647 -1.10 6.05 22.16
CA ASN A 647 -0.87 4.65 22.48
C ASN A 647 -1.32 3.73 21.33
N ASP A 648 -2.47 3.98 20.70
CA ASP A 648 -2.94 3.25 19.51
C ASP A 648 -1.96 3.35 18.34
N ILE A 649 -1.38 4.55 18.12
CA ILE A 649 -0.35 4.76 17.09
C ILE A 649 0.93 3.99 17.41
N ILE A 650 1.39 4.00 18.67
CA ILE A 650 2.57 3.26 19.12
C ILE A 650 2.34 1.75 18.97
N ASP A 651 1.19 1.23 19.40
CA ASP A 651 0.82 -0.19 19.28
C ASP A 651 0.72 -0.63 17.81
N SER A 652 0.19 0.23 16.93
CA SER A 652 0.17 0.01 15.49
C SER A 652 1.58 -0.05 14.89
N VAL A 653 2.51 0.80 15.35
CA VAL A 653 3.92 0.77 14.92
C VAL A 653 4.67 -0.44 15.48
N LEU A 654 4.43 -0.83 16.74
CA LEU A 654 4.95 -2.07 17.33
C LEU A 654 4.43 -3.29 16.57
N GLN A 655 3.14 -3.33 16.23
CA GLN A 655 2.53 -4.39 15.44
C GLN A 655 3.09 -4.45 14.01
N SER A 656 3.40 -3.30 13.40
CA SER A 656 4.12 -3.25 12.11
C SER A 656 5.57 -3.76 12.24
N GLY A 657 6.23 -3.51 13.37
CA GLY A 657 7.54 -4.08 13.69
C GLY A 657 7.50 -5.60 13.87
N VAL A 658 6.47 -6.11 14.56
CA VAL A 658 6.17 -7.54 14.68
C VAL A 658 5.99 -8.17 13.29
N GLN A 659 5.10 -7.63 12.46
CA GLN A 659 4.82 -8.17 11.13
C GLN A 659 6.10 -8.27 10.29
N ARG A 660 6.94 -7.24 10.27
CA ARG A 660 8.22 -7.24 9.53
C ARG A 660 9.17 -8.36 9.99
N VAL A 661 9.19 -8.68 11.28
CA VAL A 661 10.02 -9.77 11.82
C VAL A 661 9.40 -11.14 11.56
N ASP A 662 8.07 -11.26 11.65
CA ASP A 662 7.32 -12.48 11.31
C ASP A 662 7.43 -12.82 9.80
N ASP A 663 7.38 -11.81 8.92
CA ASP A 663 7.62 -11.97 7.47
C ASP A 663 9.05 -12.48 7.19
N ALA A 664 10.05 -11.89 7.85
CA ALA A 664 11.45 -12.32 7.73
C ALA A 664 11.72 -13.70 8.36
N LEU A 665 10.95 -14.10 9.38
CA LEU A 665 10.94 -15.47 9.93
C LEU A 665 10.34 -16.47 8.92
N TYR A 666 9.27 -16.10 8.21
CA TYR A 666 8.72 -16.93 7.14
C TYR A 666 9.72 -17.09 5.98
N GLU A 667 10.44 -16.02 5.61
CA GLU A 667 11.55 -16.11 4.65
C GLU A 667 12.73 -16.97 5.18
N LEU A 668 13.03 -16.94 6.48
CA LEU A 668 14.02 -17.82 7.10
C LEU A 668 13.65 -19.30 6.91
N ASP A 669 12.36 -19.63 7.01
CA ASP A 669 11.86 -21.00 6.96
C ASP A 669 11.60 -21.53 5.54
N SER A 670 11.32 -20.64 4.58
CA SER A 670 10.99 -21.02 3.20
C SER A 670 12.15 -21.70 2.47
N SER A 671 12.02 -22.97 2.09
CA SER A 671 13.03 -23.70 1.31
C SER A 671 13.25 -23.13 -0.11
N MET A 672 12.34 -22.29 -0.61
CA MET A 672 12.48 -21.60 -1.90
C MET A 672 13.38 -20.37 -1.82
N GLN A 673 13.58 -19.79 -0.63
CA GLN A 673 14.35 -18.56 -0.43
C GLN A 673 15.73 -18.89 0.14
N ALA A 674 16.80 -18.65 -0.64
CA ALA A 674 18.17 -19.03 -0.24
C ALA A 674 18.85 -18.04 0.74
N GLY A 675 18.17 -16.95 1.13
CA GLY A 675 18.77 -15.87 1.91
C GLY A 675 19.84 -15.08 1.13
N ASN A 676 20.57 -14.19 1.80
CA ASN A 676 21.60 -13.39 1.14
C ASN A 676 22.83 -14.22 0.75
N GLN A 677 22.88 -14.65 -0.51
CA GLN A 677 23.99 -15.41 -1.10
C GLN A 677 25.32 -14.65 -1.20
N ASN A 678 25.37 -13.35 -0.86
CA ASN A 678 26.59 -12.55 -0.78
C ASN A 678 27.08 -12.36 0.67
N ALA A 679 26.34 -12.84 1.69
CA ALA A 679 26.74 -12.71 3.09
C ALA A 679 27.97 -13.59 3.42
N SER A 680 28.95 -13.02 4.13
CA SER A 680 30.09 -13.72 4.73
C SER A 680 29.97 -13.77 6.26
N GLY A 681 30.72 -14.64 6.95
CA GLY A 681 30.67 -14.75 8.41
C GLY A 681 30.96 -13.42 9.11
N ALA A 682 31.99 -12.71 8.68
CA ALA A 682 32.32 -11.38 9.19
C ALA A 682 31.21 -10.35 8.94
N TYR A 683 30.53 -10.41 7.79
CA TYR A 683 29.40 -9.53 7.48
C TYR A 683 28.18 -9.83 8.37
N VAL A 684 27.80 -11.11 8.53
CA VAL A 684 26.71 -11.53 9.43
C VAL A 684 26.95 -11.04 10.85
N LEU A 685 28.19 -11.17 11.35
CA LEU A 685 28.58 -10.72 12.68
C LEU A 685 28.43 -9.20 12.85
N SER A 686 28.74 -8.40 11.81
CA SER A 686 28.50 -6.96 11.83
C SER A 686 27.01 -6.59 11.84
N GLN A 687 26.14 -7.40 11.21
CA GLN A 687 24.68 -7.19 11.26
C GLN A 687 24.11 -7.58 12.64
N ILE A 688 24.64 -8.63 13.28
CA ILE A 688 24.26 -9.01 14.65
C ILE A 688 24.68 -7.93 15.66
N GLU A 689 25.86 -7.32 15.49
CA GLU A 689 26.31 -6.17 16.28
C GLU A 689 25.35 -4.98 16.10
N LYS A 690 25.03 -4.61 14.85
CA LYS A 690 24.03 -3.57 14.53
C LYS A 690 22.66 -3.84 15.18
N ALA A 691 22.13 -5.06 15.06
CA ALA A 691 20.86 -5.43 15.68
C ALA A 691 20.90 -5.34 17.21
N SER A 692 22.03 -5.70 17.82
CA SER A 692 22.24 -5.55 19.27
C SER A 692 22.20 -4.08 19.70
N THR A 693 22.86 -3.19 18.95
CA THR A 693 22.80 -1.74 19.19
C THR A 693 21.38 -1.19 19.05
N CYS A 694 20.66 -1.53 17.97
CA CYS A 694 19.29 -1.08 17.78
C CYS A 694 18.31 -1.61 18.85
N THR A 695 18.58 -2.80 19.43
CA THR A 695 17.82 -3.32 20.58
C THR A 695 18.00 -2.42 21.81
N MET A 696 19.23 -2.01 22.10
CA MET A 696 19.55 -1.12 23.23
C MET A 696 19.00 0.30 23.02
N GLU A 697 19.08 0.84 21.79
CA GLU A 697 18.51 2.14 21.42
C GLU A 697 16.99 2.14 21.60
N PHE A 698 16.29 1.10 21.12
CA PHE A 698 14.85 0.94 21.33
C PHE A 698 14.49 0.82 22.81
N ALA A 699 15.18 -0.01 23.58
CA ALA A 699 14.94 -0.16 25.02
C ALA A 699 15.16 1.17 25.78
N THR A 700 16.16 1.96 25.40
CA THR A 700 16.43 3.28 25.99
C THR A 700 15.34 4.29 25.63
N ALA A 701 14.94 4.36 24.36
CA ALA A 701 13.86 5.25 23.90
C ALA A 701 12.51 4.89 24.54
N PHE A 702 12.21 3.60 24.70
CA PHE A 702 10.97 3.15 25.33
C PHE A 702 10.96 3.40 26.85
N ASN A 703 12.09 3.22 27.54
CA ASN A 703 12.21 3.60 28.95
C ASN A 703 12.07 5.11 29.16
N ALA A 704 12.63 5.94 28.26
CA ALA A 704 12.43 7.39 28.29
C ALA A 704 10.94 7.76 28.08
N PHE A 705 10.24 7.11 27.15
CA PHE A 705 8.80 7.28 26.98
C PHE A 705 7.99 6.92 28.24
N VAL A 706 8.33 5.82 28.91
CA VAL A 706 7.71 5.43 30.20
C VAL A 706 8.05 6.42 31.32
N ALA A 707 9.23 7.05 31.29
CA ALA A 707 9.65 8.05 32.28
C ALA A 707 8.96 9.42 32.08
N ASP A 708 8.93 9.93 30.84
CA ASP A 708 8.48 11.28 30.49
C ASP A 708 6.95 11.40 30.35
N GLY A 709 6.24 10.27 30.22
CA GLY A 709 4.78 10.21 30.25
C GLY A 709 4.11 11.11 29.20
N PRO A 710 3.11 11.94 29.57
CA PRO A 710 2.42 12.82 28.62
C PRO A 710 3.29 13.85 27.89
N SER A 711 4.53 14.08 28.34
CA SER A 711 5.47 15.03 27.71
C SER A 711 6.51 14.34 26.80
N ALA A 712 6.43 13.02 26.62
CA ALA A 712 7.42 12.24 25.88
C ALA A 712 7.46 12.54 24.37
N GLN A 713 8.65 12.38 23.75
CA GLN A 713 8.80 12.49 22.29
C GLN A 713 8.57 11.15 21.58
N HIS A 714 7.31 10.90 21.23
CA HIS A 714 6.85 9.68 20.55
C HIS A 714 7.60 9.35 19.24
N SER A 715 8.23 10.33 18.58
CA SER A 715 8.92 10.14 17.29
C SER A 715 10.11 9.18 17.36
N ASP A 716 10.79 9.09 18.51
CA ASP A 716 12.02 8.29 18.64
C ASP A 716 11.73 6.80 18.85
N ILE A 717 10.58 6.46 19.46
CA ILE A 717 10.06 5.09 19.47
C ILE A 717 9.80 4.63 18.04
N ILE A 718 9.13 5.46 17.23
CA ILE A 718 8.78 5.09 15.84
C ILE A 718 10.04 4.87 14.98
N LYS A 719 11.08 5.68 15.17
CA LYS A 719 12.38 5.48 14.49
C LYS A 719 13.06 4.19 14.96
N THR A 720 13.17 3.98 16.27
CA THR A 720 13.90 2.84 16.85
C THR A 720 13.20 1.50 16.60
N VAL A 721 11.86 1.41 16.66
CA VAL A 721 11.10 0.20 16.25
C VAL A 721 11.39 -0.16 14.79
N ASN A 722 11.41 0.82 13.89
CA ASN A 722 11.72 0.58 12.48
C ASN A 722 13.17 0.13 12.26
N ALA A 723 14.14 0.77 12.91
CA ALA A 723 15.55 0.40 12.84
C ALA A 723 15.80 -1.01 13.41
N PHE A 724 15.22 -1.33 14.57
CA PHE A 724 15.39 -2.61 15.26
C PHE A 724 14.73 -3.77 14.50
N SER A 725 13.47 -3.64 14.08
CA SER A 725 12.80 -4.67 13.26
C SER A 725 13.50 -4.90 11.91
N GLY A 726 14.00 -3.83 11.27
CA GLY A 726 14.80 -3.93 10.04
C GLY A 726 16.15 -4.62 10.26
N ALA A 727 16.86 -4.29 11.33
CA ALA A 727 18.14 -4.92 11.65
C ALA A 727 18.01 -6.42 11.99
N ILE A 728 16.89 -6.83 12.61
CA ILE A 728 16.60 -8.25 12.82
C ILE A 728 16.29 -8.96 11.51
N ALA A 729 15.49 -8.36 10.61
CA ALA A 729 15.24 -8.92 9.28
C ALA A 729 16.54 -9.07 8.45
N ASP A 730 17.44 -8.07 8.50
CA ASP A 730 18.79 -8.16 7.93
C ASP A 730 19.54 -9.37 8.51
N VAL A 731 19.55 -9.54 9.85
CA VAL A 731 20.22 -10.67 10.51
C VAL A 731 19.66 -12.01 10.04
N LEU A 732 18.34 -12.18 9.92
CA LEU A 732 17.73 -13.44 9.47
C LEU A 732 18.15 -13.80 8.03
N SER A 733 18.03 -12.87 7.09
CA SER A 733 18.39 -13.10 5.68
C SER A 733 19.88 -13.41 5.50
N ASN A 734 20.74 -12.72 6.25
CA ASN A 734 22.19 -12.92 6.20
C ASN A 734 22.62 -14.22 6.92
N ALA A 735 22.03 -14.56 8.06
CA ALA A 735 22.27 -15.83 8.75
C ALA A 735 21.82 -17.03 7.91
N LYS A 736 20.68 -16.91 7.21
CA LYS A 736 20.26 -17.94 6.24
C LYS A 736 21.26 -18.12 5.12
N GLY A 737 21.71 -17.01 4.51
CA GLY A 737 22.73 -17.04 3.46
C GLY A 737 24.03 -17.73 3.90
N LEU A 738 24.41 -17.60 5.18
CA LEU A 738 25.60 -18.21 5.77
C LEU A 738 25.52 -19.75 5.89
N THR A 739 24.32 -20.33 5.90
CA THR A 739 24.13 -21.80 5.98
C THR A 739 24.80 -22.55 4.83
N ARG A 740 25.05 -21.90 3.68
CA ARG A 740 25.81 -22.45 2.55
C ARG A 740 27.26 -22.83 2.89
N PHE A 741 27.78 -22.34 4.02
CA PHE A 741 29.11 -22.67 4.56
C PHE A 741 29.06 -23.72 5.69
N ALA A 742 27.89 -24.26 6.01
CA ALA A 742 27.76 -25.32 7.01
C ALA A 742 28.43 -26.60 6.54
N SER A 743 29.43 -27.08 7.28
CA SER A 743 30.11 -28.35 6.95
C SER A 743 29.14 -29.54 6.94
N ASN A 744 28.17 -29.51 7.87
CA ASN A 744 27.14 -30.53 8.10
C ASN A 744 25.81 -29.83 8.39
N GLU A 745 24.70 -30.48 8.03
CA GLU A 745 23.31 -30.00 8.20
C GLU A 745 23.00 -29.54 9.63
N ASN A 746 23.40 -30.32 10.65
CA ASN A 746 23.27 -29.97 12.07
C ASN A 746 23.82 -28.57 12.45
N LYS A 747 24.86 -28.06 11.76
CA LYS A 747 25.40 -26.72 12.01
C LYS A 747 24.58 -25.62 11.33
N ALA A 748 24.00 -25.91 10.16
CA ALA A 748 23.03 -25.02 9.51
C ALA A 748 21.78 -24.89 10.39
N ASP A 749 21.26 -26.02 10.90
CA ASP A 749 20.11 -26.04 11.80
C ASP A 749 20.37 -25.28 13.10
N GLN A 750 21.55 -25.44 13.72
CA GLN A 750 21.92 -24.66 14.90
C GLN A 750 21.93 -23.15 14.62
N LEU A 751 22.44 -22.74 13.46
CA LEU A 751 22.47 -21.33 13.05
C LEU A 751 21.05 -20.78 12.77
N ILE A 752 20.23 -21.51 12.02
CA ILE A 752 18.83 -21.16 11.74
C ILE A 752 18.03 -21.06 13.04
N ASN A 753 18.17 -22.03 13.95
CA ASN A 753 17.45 -22.04 15.22
C ASN A 753 17.87 -20.90 16.16
N ALA A 754 19.15 -20.51 16.17
CA ALA A 754 19.59 -19.32 16.92
C ALA A 754 19.10 -18.00 16.29
N ALA A 755 19.01 -17.95 14.96
CA ALA A 755 18.42 -16.81 14.25
C ALA A 755 16.92 -16.69 14.55
N ARG A 756 16.19 -17.80 14.46
CA ARG A 756 14.79 -17.93 14.87
C ARG A 756 14.57 -17.45 16.31
N ALA A 757 15.33 -17.97 17.28
CA ALA A 757 15.20 -17.59 18.68
C ALA A 757 15.41 -16.08 18.92
N SER A 758 16.33 -15.45 18.19
CA SER A 758 16.57 -14.00 18.26
C SER A 758 15.38 -13.19 17.76
N ALA A 759 14.77 -13.62 16.65
CA ALA A 759 13.60 -12.96 16.08
C ALA A 759 12.31 -13.23 16.88
N THR A 760 12.09 -14.46 17.37
CA THR A 760 10.96 -14.78 18.26
C THR A 760 11.03 -13.96 19.56
N ALA A 761 12.22 -13.78 20.15
CA ALA A 761 12.39 -12.89 21.30
C ALA A 761 12.11 -11.41 20.95
N THR A 762 12.47 -10.95 19.74
CA THR A 762 12.13 -9.59 19.27
C THR A 762 10.62 -9.39 19.12
N VAL A 763 9.92 -10.37 18.54
CA VAL A 763 8.45 -10.37 18.45
C VAL A 763 7.81 -10.40 19.84
N GLY A 764 8.37 -11.19 20.76
CA GLY A 764 8.00 -11.18 22.18
C GLY A 764 8.15 -9.79 22.80
N PHE A 765 9.30 -9.14 22.61
CA PHE A 765 9.58 -7.79 23.11
C PHE A 765 8.52 -6.79 22.63
N PHE A 766 8.31 -6.67 21.32
CA PHE A 766 7.32 -5.72 20.78
C PHE A 766 5.89 -6.00 21.27
N ARG A 767 5.47 -7.27 21.37
CA ARG A 767 4.13 -7.62 21.91
C ARG A 767 4.02 -7.36 23.41
N ASN A 768 5.10 -7.54 24.18
CA ASN A 768 5.09 -7.36 25.63
C ASN A 768 5.08 -5.89 26.07
N VAL A 769 5.49 -4.96 25.21
CA VAL A 769 5.44 -3.52 25.47
C VAL A 769 4.24 -2.80 24.85
N GLN A 770 3.28 -3.53 24.27
CA GLN A 770 2.01 -2.95 23.80
C GLN A 770 1.19 -2.40 24.97
N SER A 771 0.46 -1.30 24.74
CA SER A 771 -0.29 -0.55 25.76
C SER A 771 -1.23 -1.44 26.57
N VAL A 772 -1.94 -2.37 25.91
CA VAL A 772 -2.85 -3.34 26.54
C VAL A 772 -2.16 -4.24 27.58
N ARG A 773 -0.87 -4.55 27.41
CA ARG A 773 -0.10 -5.37 28.37
C ARG A 773 0.60 -4.55 29.45
N LEU A 774 0.74 -3.25 29.23
CA LEU A 774 1.35 -2.33 30.17
C LEU A 774 0.30 -1.58 31.01
N TYR A 775 -0.99 -1.64 30.68
CA TYR A 775 -2.06 -0.85 31.31
C TYR A 775 -2.08 -0.99 32.85
N ASP A 776 -2.12 -2.22 33.35
CA ASP A 776 -2.21 -2.53 34.79
C ASP A 776 -0.87 -2.40 35.56
N LEU A 777 0.22 -2.04 34.89
CA LEU A 777 1.56 -1.95 35.49
C LEU A 777 1.89 -0.54 35.96
N ASP A 778 2.56 -0.46 37.11
CA ASP A 778 3.23 0.75 37.59
C ASP A 778 4.46 1.10 36.72
N GLN A 779 5.04 2.28 36.96
CA GLN A 779 6.15 2.78 36.16
C GLN A 779 7.39 1.88 36.26
N ASP A 780 7.68 1.37 37.46
CA ASP A 780 8.75 0.41 37.70
C ASP A 780 8.47 -0.94 37.02
N GLY A 781 7.24 -1.46 37.11
CA GLY A 781 6.81 -2.67 36.38
C GLY A 781 6.99 -2.55 34.88
N LYS A 782 6.60 -1.40 34.29
CA LYS A 782 6.78 -1.10 32.85
C LYS A 782 8.26 -1.13 32.45
N ILE A 783 9.13 -0.44 33.20
CA ILE A 783 10.59 -0.44 32.94
C ILE A 783 11.18 -1.85 33.07
N ASN A 784 10.75 -2.63 34.07
CA ASN A 784 11.18 -4.02 34.25
C ASN A 784 10.81 -4.93 33.06
N VAL A 785 9.62 -4.75 32.46
CA VAL A 785 9.25 -5.48 31.22
C VAL A 785 10.23 -5.15 30.09
N VAL A 786 10.55 -3.87 29.87
CA VAL A 786 11.49 -3.45 28.81
C VAL A 786 12.89 -4.02 29.04
N VAL A 787 13.41 -3.94 30.27
CA VAL A 787 14.75 -4.44 30.64
C VAL A 787 14.85 -5.96 30.44
N ASN A 788 13.85 -6.72 30.87
CA ASN A 788 13.85 -8.18 30.74
C ASN A 788 13.83 -8.65 29.28
N ASN A 789 12.96 -8.07 28.45
CA ASN A 789 12.87 -8.44 27.04
C ASN A 789 14.12 -8.01 26.24
N ASN A 790 14.69 -6.84 26.54
CA ASN A 790 15.97 -6.39 25.98
C ASN A 790 17.11 -7.39 26.30
N ALA A 791 17.22 -7.82 27.56
CA ALA A 791 18.22 -8.81 27.98
C ALA A 791 18.04 -10.17 27.28
N GLU A 792 16.81 -10.60 27.05
CA GLU A 792 16.52 -11.85 26.32
C GLU A 792 16.96 -11.78 24.85
N VAL A 793 16.59 -10.71 24.13
CA VAL A 793 17.01 -10.49 22.74
C VAL A 793 18.52 -10.45 22.62
N LEU A 794 19.21 -9.68 23.48
CA LEU A 794 20.66 -9.58 23.50
C LEU A 794 21.33 -10.94 23.77
N ARG A 795 20.78 -11.76 24.67
CA ARG A 795 21.29 -13.12 24.94
C ARG A 795 21.18 -14.03 23.71
N ASN A 796 20.06 -13.96 22.98
CA ASN A 796 19.85 -14.77 21.79
C ASN A 796 20.74 -14.29 20.62
N LEU A 797 20.87 -12.98 20.41
CA LEU A 797 21.82 -12.40 19.44
C LEU A 797 23.27 -12.76 19.78
N GLN A 798 23.66 -12.78 21.06
CA GLN A 798 25.01 -13.21 21.47
C GLN A 798 25.25 -14.70 21.20
N ASN A 799 24.23 -15.55 21.35
CA ASN A 799 24.33 -16.98 21.01
C ASN A 799 24.43 -17.18 19.49
N LEU A 800 23.63 -16.46 18.69
CA LEU A 800 23.76 -16.44 17.24
C LEU A 800 25.14 -15.93 16.79
N SER A 801 25.68 -14.90 17.44
CA SER A 801 27.03 -14.38 17.19
C SER A 801 28.10 -15.46 17.36
N LYS A 802 28.07 -16.22 18.46
CA LYS A 802 29.02 -17.34 18.70
C LYS A 802 28.97 -18.42 17.60
N LEU A 803 27.78 -18.68 17.04
CA LEU A 803 27.61 -19.65 15.95
C LEU A 803 28.05 -19.08 14.60
N ALA A 804 27.76 -17.80 14.31
CA ALA A 804 28.22 -17.12 13.10
C ALA A 804 29.75 -16.95 13.07
N ASP A 805 30.40 -16.81 14.23
CA ASP A 805 31.86 -16.70 14.38
C ASP A 805 32.60 -17.95 13.88
N ALA A 806 31.96 -19.13 13.96
CA ALA A 806 32.51 -20.38 13.42
C ALA A 806 32.59 -20.41 11.88
N PHE A 807 31.96 -19.45 11.19
CA PHE A 807 31.97 -19.27 9.74
C PHE A 807 32.71 -18.00 9.28
N ALA A 808 33.37 -17.30 10.20
CA ALA A 808 34.28 -16.22 9.85
C ALA A 808 35.69 -16.78 9.60
N PRO A 809 36.41 -16.32 8.56
CA PRO A 809 37.77 -16.79 8.30
C PRO A 809 38.68 -16.43 9.47
N LYS A 810 39.40 -17.43 10.01
CA LYS A 810 40.33 -17.24 11.14
C LYS A 810 41.66 -16.65 10.67
N SER A 811 41.61 -15.43 10.15
CA SER A 811 42.78 -14.73 9.62
C SER A 811 43.81 -14.46 10.71
N LYS A 812 45.09 -14.68 10.40
CA LYS A 812 46.23 -14.47 11.30
C LYS A 812 46.56 -12.97 11.54
N LEU A 813 45.68 -12.05 11.14
CA LEU A 813 45.86 -10.60 11.26
C LEU A 813 45.93 -10.11 12.73
N ALA A 814 45.43 -10.90 13.69
CA ALA A 814 45.67 -10.65 15.13
C ALA A 814 47.18 -10.63 15.50
N ASN A 815 48.04 -11.28 14.70
CA ASN A 815 49.50 -11.30 14.88
C ASN A 815 50.26 -10.41 13.88
N ALA A 816 49.57 -9.61 13.04
CA ALA A 816 50.23 -8.76 12.06
C ALA A 816 50.83 -7.52 12.74
N GLN A 817 52.16 -7.53 12.92
CA GLN A 817 52.94 -6.51 13.63
C GLN A 817 53.16 -5.21 12.82
N GLY A 818 52.39 -4.99 11.74
CA GLY A 818 52.47 -3.82 10.86
C GLY A 818 51.40 -2.76 11.15
N ASP A 819 51.50 -1.61 10.46
CA ASP A 819 50.43 -0.63 10.48
C ASP A 819 49.25 -1.13 9.64
N LEU A 820 48.16 -1.47 10.35
CA LEU A 820 46.95 -2.00 9.73
C LEU A 820 46.29 -0.97 8.79
N GLY A 821 46.55 0.33 8.96
CA GLY A 821 46.03 1.37 8.09
C GLY A 821 46.75 1.47 6.75
N ASP A 822 48.07 1.29 6.75
CA ASP A 822 48.85 1.23 5.52
C ASP A 822 48.51 -0.03 4.71
N LEU A 823 48.15 -1.13 5.39
CA LEU A 823 47.75 -2.37 4.72
C LEU A 823 46.46 -2.21 3.89
N VAL A 824 45.42 -1.55 4.42
CA VAL A 824 44.16 -1.37 3.65
C VAL A 824 44.38 -0.44 2.46
N ASP A 825 45.05 0.70 2.67
CA ASP A 825 45.39 1.65 1.61
C ASP A 825 46.26 0.96 0.54
N SER A 826 47.22 0.12 0.95
CA SER A 826 48.06 -0.67 0.04
C SER A 826 47.24 -1.67 -0.77
N GLU A 827 46.30 -2.41 -0.17
CA GLU A 827 45.48 -3.39 -0.89
C GLU A 827 44.48 -2.73 -1.86
N LEU A 828 43.87 -1.59 -1.51
CA LEU A 828 43.05 -0.81 -2.45
C LEU A 828 43.89 -0.21 -3.59
N THR A 829 45.12 0.22 -3.30
CA THR A 829 46.07 0.71 -4.32
C THR A 829 46.53 -0.43 -5.24
N LYS A 830 46.78 -1.64 -4.70
CA LYS A 830 47.06 -2.84 -5.52
C LYS A 830 45.87 -3.20 -6.40
N ALA A 831 44.65 -3.12 -5.89
CA ALA A 831 43.44 -3.35 -6.69
C ALA A 831 43.34 -2.33 -7.85
N ALA A 832 43.54 -1.04 -7.57
CA ALA A 832 43.58 0.01 -8.60
C ALA A 832 44.66 -0.26 -9.67
N ASN A 833 45.90 -0.51 -9.24
CA ASN A 833 47.02 -0.81 -10.14
C ASN A 833 46.78 -2.08 -10.97
N ALA A 834 46.14 -3.10 -10.40
CA ALA A 834 45.76 -4.32 -11.12
C ALA A 834 44.74 -4.02 -12.22
N ILE A 835 43.72 -3.18 -11.94
CA ILE A 835 42.70 -2.77 -12.91
C ILE A 835 43.31 -1.91 -14.02
N ASP A 836 44.22 -0.99 -13.70
CA ASP A 836 44.92 -0.17 -14.70
C ASP A 836 45.79 -1.04 -15.62
N ALA A 837 46.55 -2.00 -15.06
CA ALA A 837 47.33 -2.97 -15.83
C ALA A 837 46.44 -3.89 -16.69
N ALA A 838 45.25 -4.24 -16.21
CA ALA A 838 44.28 -5.03 -16.95
C ALA A 838 43.62 -4.22 -18.10
N THR A 839 43.37 -2.93 -17.88
CA THR A 839 42.92 -1.97 -18.90
C THR A 839 43.99 -1.80 -19.99
N GLU A 840 45.27 -1.74 -19.64
CA GLU A 840 46.36 -1.78 -20.62
C GLU A 840 46.39 -3.07 -21.44
N ARG A 841 46.13 -4.24 -20.83
CA ARG A 841 46.06 -5.52 -21.56
C ARG A 841 44.95 -5.50 -22.61
N LEU A 842 43.73 -5.06 -22.24
CA LEU A 842 42.62 -4.90 -23.20
C LEU A 842 42.97 -3.95 -24.35
N ASN A 843 43.56 -2.78 -24.04
CA ASN A 843 44.01 -1.82 -25.06
C ASN A 843 45.13 -2.35 -25.97
N LYS A 844 45.98 -3.26 -25.48
CA LYS A 844 47.00 -3.95 -26.30
C LYS A 844 46.34 -5.02 -27.19
N LEU A 845 45.31 -5.71 -26.71
CA LEU A 845 44.54 -6.69 -27.49
C LEU A 845 43.77 -6.03 -28.66
N MET A 846 43.23 -4.81 -28.48
CA MET A 846 42.62 -4.06 -29.60
C MET A 846 43.56 -3.88 -30.79
N LYS A 847 44.84 -3.60 -30.51
CA LYS A 847 45.87 -3.21 -31.47
C LYS A 847 46.64 -4.39 -32.09
N LYS A 848 46.31 -5.63 -31.70
CA LYS A 848 46.94 -6.84 -32.23
C LYS A 848 46.52 -7.02 -33.71
N PRO A 849 47.43 -7.39 -34.63
CA PRO A 849 47.09 -7.59 -36.05
C PRO A 849 46.03 -8.69 -36.21
N ARG A 850 45.16 -8.51 -37.20
CA ARG A 850 43.83 -9.15 -37.27
C ARG A 850 43.59 -10.00 -38.52
N ASP A 851 44.61 -10.14 -39.36
CA ASP A 851 44.51 -10.62 -40.75
C ASP A 851 44.16 -12.13 -40.88
N SER A 852 44.05 -12.85 -39.77
CA SER A 852 43.74 -14.29 -39.72
C SER A 852 42.29 -14.61 -39.35
N TYR A 853 41.44 -13.61 -39.10
CA TYR A 853 40.05 -13.80 -38.65
C TYR A 853 39.04 -13.39 -39.71
N SER A 854 37.88 -14.05 -39.73
CA SER A 854 36.74 -13.69 -40.58
C SER A 854 36.16 -12.31 -40.19
N THR A 855 35.59 -11.59 -41.15
CA THR A 855 34.86 -10.32 -40.91
C THR A 855 33.70 -10.48 -39.92
N TYR A 856 33.17 -11.69 -39.75
CA TYR A 856 32.18 -12.03 -38.74
C TYR A 856 32.80 -12.19 -37.34
N GLU A 857 33.88 -12.98 -37.22
CA GLU A 857 34.62 -13.18 -35.96
C GLU A 857 35.18 -11.86 -35.42
N LEU A 858 35.64 -10.99 -36.31
CA LEU A 858 36.15 -9.65 -35.96
C LEU A 858 35.09 -8.78 -35.28
N LYS A 859 33.84 -8.80 -35.76
CA LYS A 859 32.72 -8.09 -35.11
C LYS A 859 32.41 -8.64 -33.72
N ILE A 860 32.47 -9.96 -33.56
CA ILE A 860 32.30 -10.64 -32.27
C ILE A 860 33.41 -10.23 -31.30
N HIS A 861 34.66 -10.26 -31.74
CA HIS A 861 35.83 -9.89 -30.94
C HIS A 861 35.79 -8.42 -30.50
N ASP A 862 35.43 -7.49 -31.40
CA ASP A 862 35.28 -6.08 -31.04
C ASP A 862 34.11 -5.83 -30.08
N SER A 863 32.98 -6.52 -30.24
CA SER A 863 31.85 -6.43 -29.31
C SER A 863 32.24 -6.85 -27.89
N ILE A 864 32.80 -8.06 -27.76
CA ILE A 864 33.30 -8.61 -26.49
C ILE A 864 34.31 -7.67 -25.81
N LEU A 865 35.27 -7.17 -26.59
CA LEU A 865 36.35 -6.36 -26.06
C LEU A 865 35.85 -4.97 -25.62
N ASN A 866 34.97 -4.32 -26.40
CA ASN A 866 34.35 -3.05 -26.02
C ASN A 866 33.57 -3.16 -24.70
N ALA A 867 32.80 -4.23 -24.50
CA ALA A 867 32.09 -4.45 -23.25
C ALA A 867 33.02 -4.82 -22.07
N ALA A 868 34.09 -5.59 -22.31
CA ALA A 868 35.12 -5.83 -21.29
C ALA A 868 35.82 -4.52 -20.85
N ILE A 869 36.10 -3.60 -21.78
CA ILE A 869 36.63 -2.26 -21.47
C ILE A 869 35.60 -1.45 -20.66
N ALA A 870 34.33 -1.46 -21.04
CA ALA A 870 33.26 -0.75 -20.32
C ALA A 870 33.14 -1.24 -18.86
N VAL A 871 33.18 -2.55 -18.63
CA VAL A 871 33.19 -3.16 -17.29
C VAL A 871 34.44 -2.72 -16.52
N THR A 872 35.63 -2.83 -17.11
CA THR A 872 36.90 -2.50 -16.45
C THR A 872 36.97 -1.02 -16.05
N ASN A 873 36.53 -0.11 -16.92
CA ASN A 873 36.43 1.32 -16.64
C ASN A 873 35.45 1.63 -15.50
N ALA A 874 34.31 0.94 -15.43
CA ALA A 874 33.36 1.09 -14.34
C ALA A 874 33.96 0.63 -12.99
N ILE A 875 34.73 -0.45 -12.99
CA ILE A 875 35.41 -0.97 -11.78
C ILE A 875 36.54 -0.03 -11.34
N ALA A 876 37.27 0.59 -12.27
CA ALA A 876 38.25 1.62 -11.95
C ALA A 876 37.63 2.82 -11.23
N GLN A 877 36.40 3.23 -11.61
CA GLN A 877 35.64 4.26 -10.90
C GLN A 877 35.10 3.78 -9.55
N LEU A 878 34.67 2.51 -9.45
CA LEU A 878 34.26 1.87 -8.20
C LEU A 878 35.37 1.91 -7.15
N ILE A 879 36.59 1.48 -7.49
CA ILE A 879 37.71 1.47 -6.54
C ILE A 879 38.06 2.89 -6.10
N LYS A 880 38.05 3.88 -7.01
CA LYS A 880 38.26 5.30 -6.65
C LYS A 880 37.19 5.81 -5.67
N ALA A 881 35.91 5.45 -5.88
CA ALA A 881 34.83 5.80 -4.98
C ALA A 881 34.91 5.04 -3.63
N ALA A 882 35.33 3.78 -3.63
CA ALA A 882 35.51 2.97 -2.43
C ALA A 882 36.63 3.53 -1.53
N THR A 883 37.78 3.88 -2.13
CA THR A 883 38.89 4.55 -1.43
C THR A 883 38.45 5.90 -0.84
N ALA A 884 37.68 6.69 -1.58
CA ALA A 884 37.13 7.95 -1.04
C ALA A 884 36.15 7.73 0.12
N SER A 885 35.26 6.73 0.02
CA SER A 885 34.32 6.36 1.09
C SER A 885 35.04 5.89 2.35
N GLN A 886 36.02 5.00 2.22
CA GLN A 886 36.87 4.55 3.31
C GLN A 886 37.63 5.73 3.97
N GLN A 887 38.18 6.66 3.20
CA GLN A 887 38.85 7.85 3.74
C GLN A 887 37.90 8.76 4.53
N GLU A 888 36.65 8.93 4.07
CA GLU A 888 35.60 9.66 4.80
C GLU A 888 35.23 8.96 6.11
N ILE A 889 34.94 7.65 6.06
CA ILE A 889 34.63 6.81 7.23
C ILE A 889 35.71 6.92 8.31
N VAL A 890 36.99 6.85 7.92
CA VAL A 890 38.13 6.93 8.83
C VAL A 890 38.31 8.36 9.36
N ARG A 891 38.06 9.39 8.56
CA ARG A 891 38.15 10.80 8.99
C ARG A 891 37.07 11.10 10.04
N GLU A 892 35.84 10.64 9.82
CA GLU A 892 34.70 10.88 10.70
C GLU A 892 34.73 10.00 11.95
N GLY A 893 35.00 8.70 11.80
CA GLY A 893 34.99 7.72 12.90
C GLY A 893 36.20 7.76 13.83
N ARG A 894 37.28 8.48 13.48
CA ARG A 894 38.49 8.61 14.30
C ARG A 894 38.36 9.67 15.40
N GLY A 895 37.63 10.76 15.16
CA GLY A 895 37.64 11.95 16.00
C GLY A 895 39.04 12.57 16.16
N ASN A 896 39.18 13.58 17.03
CA ASN A 896 40.46 14.29 17.19
C ASN A 896 41.56 13.46 17.90
N ASN A 897 41.21 12.43 18.68
CA ASN A 897 42.13 11.82 19.65
C ASN A 897 42.61 10.39 19.31
N MET A 898 42.02 9.69 18.34
CA MET A 898 42.51 8.37 17.91
C MET A 898 43.50 8.53 16.75
N SER A 899 44.26 7.49 16.37
CA SER A 899 45.06 7.43 15.14
C SER A 899 44.36 6.61 14.03
N LYS A 900 44.79 6.75 12.77
CA LYS A 900 44.27 5.95 11.63
C LYS A 900 44.47 4.45 11.89
N THR A 901 45.67 4.06 12.33
CA THR A 901 46.03 2.70 12.77
C THR A 901 45.14 2.16 13.88
N GLN A 902 44.84 2.99 14.89
CA GLN A 902 43.99 2.61 16.02
C GLN A 902 42.52 2.42 15.61
N PHE A 903 42.01 3.24 14.68
CA PHE A 903 40.65 3.08 14.15
C PHE A 903 40.46 1.70 13.49
N TYR A 904 41.36 1.30 12.59
CA TYR A 904 41.27 -0.02 11.95
C TYR A 904 41.50 -1.17 12.95
N LYS A 905 42.40 -1.01 13.93
CA LYS A 905 42.58 -2.04 14.98
C LYS A 905 41.32 -2.21 15.84
N LYS A 906 40.61 -1.12 16.17
CA LYS A 906 39.32 -1.16 16.87
C LYS A 906 38.22 -1.79 16.00
N HIS A 907 38.30 -1.64 14.69
CA HIS A 907 37.34 -2.18 13.71
C HIS A 907 37.97 -3.26 12.83
N ASN A 908 38.72 -4.19 13.44
CA ASN A 908 39.49 -5.21 12.72
C ASN A 908 38.63 -6.06 11.76
N ARG A 909 37.45 -6.52 12.20
CA ARG A 909 36.54 -7.35 11.37
C ARG A 909 36.04 -6.63 10.11
N TRP A 910 35.75 -5.34 10.24
CA TRP A 910 35.33 -4.48 9.13
C TRP A 910 36.50 -4.22 8.17
N THR A 911 37.69 -3.96 8.74
CA THR A 911 38.95 -3.78 8.01
C THR A 911 39.29 -5.03 7.18
N GLU A 912 39.14 -6.22 7.77
CA GLU A 912 39.31 -7.52 7.11
C GLU A 912 38.31 -7.74 5.98
N GLY A 913 37.02 -7.47 6.23
CA GLY A 913 35.97 -7.57 5.21
C GLY A 913 36.21 -6.64 4.02
N LEU A 914 36.69 -5.43 4.26
CA LEU A 914 37.02 -4.46 3.22
C LEU A 914 38.24 -4.90 2.38
N ILE A 915 39.31 -5.38 3.02
CA ILE A 915 40.49 -5.94 2.33
C ILE A 915 40.10 -7.16 1.49
N SER A 916 39.31 -8.08 2.04
CA SER A 916 38.84 -9.28 1.35
C SER A 916 38.02 -8.92 0.10
N ALA A 917 37.07 -8.00 0.23
CA ALA A 917 36.25 -7.56 -0.90
C ALA A 917 37.07 -6.83 -1.98
N ALA A 918 38.04 -5.98 -1.60
CA ALA A 918 38.92 -5.31 -2.55
C ALA A 918 39.79 -6.31 -3.35
N LYS A 919 40.30 -7.36 -2.69
CA LYS A 919 41.02 -8.46 -3.33
C LYS A 919 40.13 -9.26 -4.27
N ALA A 920 38.90 -9.58 -3.85
CA ALA A 920 37.94 -10.29 -4.69
C ALA A 920 37.65 -9.53 -5.99
N VAL A 921 37.42 -8.21 -5.92
CA VAL A 921 37.22 -7.35 -7.11
C VAL A 921 38.45 -7.34 -8.02
N ALA A 922 39.66 -7.24 -7.48
CA ALA A 922 40.88 -7.27 -8.28
C ALA A 922 41.10 -8.63 -8.98
N THR A 923 40.82 -9.73 -8.30
CA THR A 923 40.94 -11.09 -8.84
C THR A 923 39.89 -11.34 -9.92
N SER A 924 38.61 -11.07 -9.65
CA SER A 924 37.52 -11.28 -10.62
C SER A 924 37.70 -10.42 -11.88
N THR A 925 38.23 -9.20 -11.75
CA THR A 925 38.55 -8.33 -12.90
C THR A 925 39.67 -8.92 -13.77
N ASN A 926 40.72 -9.48 -13.17
CA ASN A 926 41.77 -10.17 -13.93
C ASN A 926 41.21 -11.43 -14.62
N THR A 927 40.44 -12.26 -13.91
CA THR A 927 39.78 -13.45 -14.47
C THR A 927 38.87 -13.10 -15.64
N LEU A 928 38.11 -12.00 -15.56
CA LEU A 928 37.28 -11.52 -16.67
C LEU A 928 38.11 -11.22 -17.93
N ILE A 929 39.27 -10.58 -17.76
CA ILE A 929 40.11 -10.13 -18.87
C ILE A 929 40.92 -11.28 -19.47
N GLU A 930 41.40 -12.20 -18.65
CA GLU A 930 42.02 -13.46 -19.10
C GLU A 930 41.00 -14.34 -19.81
N THR A 931 39.75 -14.36 -19.35
CA THR A 931 38.64 -15.05 -20.05
C THR A 931 38.30 -14.36 -21.36
N ALA A 932 38.26 -13.02 -21.42
CA ALA A 932 38.02 -12.28 -22.66
C ALA A 932 39.11 -12.53 -23.71
N ASP A 933 40.39 -12.47 -23.32
CA ASP A 933 41.53 -12.85 -24.19
C ASP A 933 41.44 -14.31 -24.65
N ALA A 934 41.09 -15.23 -23.75
CA ALA A 934 40.94 -16.64 -24.09
C ALA A 934 39.78 -16.90 -25.06
N VAL A 935 38.65 -16.21 -24.92
CA VAL A 935 37.50 -16.31 -25.86
C VAL A 935 37.88 -15.73 -27.22
N ILE A 936 38.47 -14.53 -27.27
CA ILE A 936 38.96 -13.89 -28.52
C ILE A 936 40.05 -14.73 -29.20
N SER A 937 40.82 -15.50 -28.43
CA SER A 937 41.84 -16.43 -28.95
C SER A 937 41.29 -17.81 -29.34
N GLY A 938 39.98 -18.06 -29.21
CA GLY A 938 39.39 -19.40 -29.41
C GLY A 938 39.81 -20.47 -28.38
N ARG A 939 40.47 -20.08 -27.29
CA ARG A 939 40.96 -20.97 -26.20
C ARG A 939 39.90 -21.24 -25.12
N ALA A 940 38.83 -20.46 -25.08
CA ALA A 940 37.74 -20.57 -24.11
C ALA A 940 36.38 -20.36 -24.79
N SER A 941 35.33 -20.94 -24.20
CA SER A 941 33.96 -20.78 -24.71
C SER A 941 33.30 -19.50 -24.19
N PRO A 942 32.38 -18.86 -24.95
CA PRO A 942 31.78 -17.59 -24.56
C PRO A 942 31.03 -17.64 -23.22
N GLU A 943 30.46 -18.80 -22.85
CA GLU A 943 29.73 -19.01 -21.60
C GLU A 943 30.62 -18.77 -20.36
N ARG A 944 31.93 -19.01 -20.45
CA ARG A 944 32.86 -18.69 -19.36
C ARG A 944 32.92 -17.19 -19.08
N LEU A 945 32.74 -16.36 -20.10
CA LEU A 945 32.73 -14.91 -19.96
C LEU A 945 31.47 -14.42 -19.23
N ILE A 946 30.33 -15.10 -19.39
CA ILE A 946 29.12 -14.86 -18.59
C ILE A 946 29.39 -15.14 -17.11
N VAL A 947 30.07 -16.25 -16.79
CA VAL A 947 30.42 -16.60 -15.40
C VAL A 947 31.36 -15.56 -14.79
N ALA A 948 32.43 -15.19 -15.49
CA ALA A 948 33.39 -14.18 -15.01
C ALA A 948 32.76 -12.79 -14.84
N SER A 949 31.84 -12.39 -15.73
CA SER A 949 31.09 -11.12 -15.62
C SER A 949 30.18 -11.10 -14.37
N ASN A 950 29.51 -12.22 -14.07
CA ASN A 950 28.69 -12.34 -12.87
C ASN A 950 29.52 -12.33 -11.58
N ASP A 951 30.70 -12.94 -11.58
CA ASP A 951 31.63 -12.94 -10.44
C ASP A 951 32.15 -11.52 -10.11
N VAL A 952 32.49 -10.75 -11.15
CA VAL A 952 32.82 -9.31 -11.05
C VAL A 952 31.67 -8.52 -10.41
N ALA A 953 30.43 -8.74 -10.83
CA ALA A 953 29.25 -8.07 -10.25
C ALA A 953 29.04 -8.46 -8.78
N ALA A 954 29.25 -9.74 -8.41
CA ALA A 954 29.13 -10.22 -7.04
C ALA A 954 30.21 -9.62 -6.11
N SER A 955 31.48 -9.67 -6.51
CA SER A 955 32.59 -9.06 -5.75
C SER A 955 32.42 -7.54 -5.58
N THR A 956 31.87 -6.87 -6.60
CA THR A 956 31.53 -5.44 -6.56
C THR A 956 30.45 -5.16 -5.51
N ALA A 957 29.39 -5.96 -5.46
CA ALA A 957 28.34 -5.83 -4.45
C ALA A 957 28.89 -6.07 -3.03
N GLN A 958 29.80 -7.04 -2.86
CA GLN A 958 30.47 -7.31 -1.58
C GLN A 958 31.30 -6.11 -1.09
N LEU A 959 32.01 -5.42 -1.99
CA LEU A 959 32.82 -4.23 -1.65
C LEU A 959 31.95 -3.04 -1.18
N VAL A 960 30.81 -2.82 -1.83
CA VAL A 960 29.83 -1.80 -1.42
C VAL A 960 29.22 -2.16 -0.07
N ALA A 961 28.82 -3.41 0.13
CA ALA A 961 28.24 -3.89 1.37
C ALA A 961 29.23 -3.74 2.55
N ALA A 962 30.51 -4.10 2.36
CA ALA A 962 31.56 -3.91 3.34
C ALA A 962 31.79 -2.42 3.67
N SER A 963 31.79 -1.54 2.66
CA SER A 963 31.95 -0.09 2.85
C SER A 963 30.79 0.53 3.64
N ARG A 964 29.55 0.09 3.36
CA ARG A 964 28.32 0.63 3.97
C ARG A 964 28.24 0.44 5.49
N VAL A 965 28.90 -0.58 6.07
CA VAL A 965 28.81 -0.94 7.51
C VAL A 965 29.22 0.20 8.45
N LYS A 966 30.11 1.11 8.02
CA LYS A 966 30.60 2.22 8.83
C LYS A 966 30.44 3.61 8.16
N ALA A 967 29.71 3.68 7.04
CA ALA A 967 29.38 4.95 6.39
C ALA A 967 28.41 5.78 7.24
N SER A 968 28.59 7.10 7.26
CA SER A 968 27.65 8.02 7.92
C SER A 968 26.34 8.14 7.13
N PHE A 969 25.25 8.40 7.86
CA PHE A 969 23.94 8.63 7.26
C PHE A 969 24.00 9.89 6.38
N MET A 970 23.64 9.75 5.09
CA MET A 970 23.78 10.79 4.04
C MET A 970 25.23 11.09 3.58
N SER A 971 26.18 10.14 3.72
CA SER A 971 27.52 10.24 3.13
C SER A 971 27.50 10.38 1.60
N LYS A 972 28.10 11.46 1.09
CA LYS A 972 28.22 11.72 -0.37
C LYS A 972 29.19 10.78 -1.07
N THR A 973 30.23 10.31 -0.37
CA THR A 973 31.16 9.31 -0.95
C THR A 973 30.52 7.93 -1.04
N GLN A 974 29.67 7.56 -0.07
CA GLN A 974 28.90 6.32 -0.12
C GLN A 974 27.88 6.34 -1.28
N GLU A 975 27.16 7.43 -1.48
CA GLU A 975 26.26 7.60 -2.64
C GLU A 975 27.02 7.44 -3.97
N ARG A 976 28.22 8.04 -4.07
CA ARG A 976 29.08 7.93 -5.25
C ARG A 976 29.56 6.50 -5.50
N LEU A 977 29.87 5.76 -4.44
CA LEU A 977 30.24 4.34 -4.50
C LEU A 977 29.06 3.46 -4.95
N GLU A 978 27.86 3.70 -4.44
CA GLU A 978 26.65 2.98 -4.86
C GLU A 978 26.31 3.25 -6.33
N ASN A 979 26.47 4.49 -6.81
CA ASN A 979 26.27 4.83 -8.21
C ASN A 979 27.34 4.21 -9.13
N ALA A 980 28.60 4.13 -8.68
CA ALA A 980 29.65 3.39 -9.41
C ALA A 980 29.35 1.88 -9.47
N SER A 981 28.82 1.29 -8.41
CA SER A 981 28.40 -0.13 -8.38
C SER A 981 27.24 -0.42 -9.31
N LYS A 982 26.24 0.48 -9.40
CA LYS A 982 25.17 0.39 -10.41
C LYS A 982 25.75 0.42 -11.83
N ALA A 983 26.73 1.28 -12.09
CA ALA A 983 27.42 1.34 -13.39
C ALA A 983 28.17 0.03 -13.73
N VAL A 984 28.91 -0.55 -12.77
CA VAL A 984 29.56 -1.87 -12.96
C VAL A 984 28.52 -2.95 -13.26
N THR A 985 27.44 -3.00 -12.48
CA THR A 985 26.36 -3.99 -12.67
C THR A 985 25.70 -3.85 -14.04
N SER A 986 25.48 -2.62 -14.50
CA SER A 986 24.94 -2.32 -15.83
C SER A 986 25.88 -2.80 -16.93
N ALA A 987 27.18 -2.48 -16.84
CA ALA A 987 28.19 -2.91 -17.80
C ALA A 987 28.31 -4.45 -17.85
N CYS A 988 28.28 -5.13 -16.69
CA CYS A 988 28.34 -6.59 -16.62
C CYS A 988 27.13 -7.24 -17.30
N ARG A 989 25.92 -6.68 -17.10
CA ARG A 989 24.70 -7.12 -17.80
C ARG A 989 24.77 -6.87 -19.31
N GLY A 990 25.30 -5.72 -19.74
CA GLY A 990 25.53 -5.42 -21.14
C GLY A 990 26.44 -6.44 -21.81
N LEU A 991 27.56 -6.79 -21.15
CA LEU A 991 28.46 -7.86 -21.60
C LEU A 991 27.76 -9.22 -21.69
N VAL A 992 27.00 -9.61 -20.66
CA VAL A 992 26.27 -10.90 -20.66
C VAL A 992 25.26 -10.96 -21.81
N ARG A 993 24.51 -9.88 -22.05
CA ARG A 993 23.56 -9.80 -23.16
C ARG A 993 24.24 -9.96 -24.52
N GLN A 994 25.32 -9.24 -24.78
CA GLN A 994 26.07 -9.36 -26.04
C GLN A 994 26.62 -10.77 -26.24
N VAL A 995 27.14 -11.40 -25.18
CA VAL A 995 27.63 -12.79 -25.24
C VAL A 995 26.48 -13.78 -25.51
N GLN A 996 25.29 -13.56 -24.94
CA GLN A 996 24.10 -14.36 -25.24
C GLN A 996 23.63 -14.19 -26.69
N GLU A 997 23.66 -12.97 -27.23
CA GLU A 997 23.36 -12.68 -28.64
C GLU A 997 24.36 -13.39 -29.57
N ILE A 998 25.65 -13.42 -29.22
CA ILE A 998 26.71 -14.17 -29.94
C ILE A 998 26.45 -15.68 -29.90
N ILE A 999 26.08 -16.25 -28.74
CA ILE A 999 25.74 -17.67 -28.61
C ILE A 999 24.50 -18.01 -29.44
N ALA A 1000 23.45 -17.18 -29.39
CA ALA A 1000 22.23 -17.38 -30.16
C ALA A 1000 22.49 -17.35 -31.67
N GLN A 1001 23.30 -16.41 -32.17
CA GLN A 1001 23.70 -16.35 -33.58
C GLN A 1001 24.54 -17.55 -34.01
N LYS A 1002 25.39 -18.09 -33.13
CA LYS A 1002 26.18 -19.30 -33.40
C LYS A 1002 25.27 -20.53 -33.53
N ASN A 1003 24.30 -20.68 -32.62
CA ASN A 1003 23.39 -21.83 -32.62
C ASN A 1003 22.35 -21.76 -33.75
N ALA A 1004 22.01 -20.56 -34.24
CA ALA A 1004 21.15 -20.38 -35.41
C ALA A 1004 21.78 -20.87 -36.74
N GLY A 1005 23.05 -21.26 -36.73
CA GLY A 1005 23.74 -21.87 -37.88
C GLY A 1005 23.75 -23.40 -37.89
N GLU A 1006 23.18 -24.07 -36.89
CA GLU A 1006 22.95 -25.53 -36.93
C GLU A 1006 21.78 -25.84 -37.87
N GLU A 1007 21.92 -26.85 -38.72
CA GLU A 1007 20.94 -27.14 -39.79
C GLU A 1007 19.55 -27.41 -39.19
N THR A 1008 18.58 -26.57 -39.54
CA THR A 1008 17.17 -26.78 -39.17
C THR A 1008 16.65 -28.04 -39.87
N VAL A 1009 16.64 -29.17 -39.16
CA VAL A 1009 16.14 -30.44 -39.66
C VAL A 1009 14.69 -30.28 -40.10
N ASP A 1010 14.42 -30.54 -41.38
CA ASP A 1010 13.09 -30.43 -41.94
C ASP A 1010 12.25 -31.67 -41.59
N TYR A 1011 11.66 -31.63 -40.40
CA TYR A 1011 10.82 -32.70 -39.86
C TYR A 1011 9.60 -33.05 -40.74
N THR A 1012 9.23 -32.21 -41.72
CA THR A 1012 8.12 -32.49 -42.64
C THR A 1012 8.44 -33.53 -43.71
N LYS A 1013 9.74 -33.86 -43.89
CA LYS A 1013 10.22 -34.84 -44.88
C LYS A 1013 10.43 -36.26 -44.30
N LEU A 1014 10.26 -36.44 -43.00
CA LEU A 1014 10.39 -37.75 -42.32
C LEU A 1014 9.08 -38.55 -42.43
N SER A 1015 9.17 -39.88 -42.55
CA SER A 1015 7.97 -40.72 -42.42
C SER A 1015 7.44 -40.75 -40.98
N ASP A 1016 6.15 -41.08 -40.81
CA ASP A 1016 5.49 -41.21 -39.50
C ASP A 1016 6.27 -42.08 -38.49
N HIS A 1017 6.99 -43.10 -38.98
CA HIS A 1017 7.82 -43.97 -38.15
C HIS A 1017 9.15 -43.30 -37.78
N GLU A 1018 9.87 -42.73 -38.76
CA GLU A 1018 11.16 -42.06 -38.54
C GLU A 1018 10.99 -40.82 -37.64
N PHE A 1019 9.92 -40.05 -37.84
CA PHE A 1019 9.55 -38.94 -36.96
C PHE A 1019 9.31 -39.41 -35.52
N LYS A 1020 8.63 -40.56 -35.32
CA LYS A 1020 8.39 -41.09 -33.98
C LYS A 1020 9.67 -41.65 -33.33
N VAL A 1021 10.58 -42.22 -34.11
CA VAL A 1021 11.91 -42.64 -33.65
C VAL A 1021 12.74 -41.43 -33.22
N GLN A 1022 12.88 -40.41 -34.08
CA GLN A 1022 13.63 -39.19 -33.71
C GLN A 1022 12.98 -38.43 -32.55
N GLN A 1023 11.65 -38.38 -32.47
CA GLN A 1023 10.96 -37.81 -31.29
C GLN A 1023 11.34 -38.55 -30.00
N MET A 1024 11.41 -39.89 -30.04
CA MET A 1024 11.80 -40.70 -28.88
C MET A 1024 13.28 -40.53 -28.54
N GLU A 1025 14.17 -40.48 -29.55
CA GLU A 1025 15.60 -40.21 -29.36
C GLU A 1025 15.82 -38.81 -28.76
N GLN A 1026 15.11 -37.79 -29.23
CA GLN A 1026 15.18 -36.44 -28.68
C GLN A 1026 14.68 -36.38 -27.23
N GLN A 1027 13.63 -37.13 -26.88
CA GLN A 1027 13.16 -37.27 -25.49
C GLN A 1027 14.20 -37.97 -24.61
N VAL A 1028 14.88 -38.98 -25.12
CA VAL A 1028 15.99 -39.66 -24.42
C VAL A 1028 17.17 -38.71 -24.23
N GLU A 1029 17.52 -37.90 -25.24
CA GLU A 1029 18.57 -36.88 -25.13
C GLU A 1029 18.22 -35.82 -24.08
N ILE A 1030 16.97 -35.32 -24.05
CA ILE A 1030 16.51 -34.39 -23.02
C ILE A 1030 16.71 -35.00 -21.62
N LEU A 1031 16.30 -36.25 -21.40
CA LEU A 1031 16.50 -36.94 -20.11
C LEU A 1031 17.99 -37.14 -19.76
N GLN A 1032 18.86 -37.36 -20.76
CA GLN A 1032 20.30 -37.43 -20.54
C GLN A 1032 20.89 -36.06 -20.15
N LEU A 1033 20.46 -34.99 -20.82
CA LEU A 1033 20.86 -33.61 -20.53
C LEU A 1033 20.38 -33.15 -19.15
N GLU A 1034 19.15 -33.50 -18.74
CA GLU A 1034 18.63 -33.22 -17.39
C GLU A 1034 19.45 -33.93 -16.30
N ASN A 1035 19.78 -35.20 -16.50
CA ASN A 1035 20.64 -35.96 -15.58
C ASN A 1035 22.06 -35.38 -15.53
N ALA A 1036 22.64 -35.00 -16.68
CA ALA A 1036 23.95 -34.36 -16.75
C ALA A 1036 23.97 -32.99 -16.05
N LEU A 1037 22.92 -32.17 -16.24
CA LEU A 1037 22.72 -30.89 -15.57
C LEU A 1037 22.61 -31.06 -14.05
N SER A 1038 21.86 -32.06 -13.58
CA SER A 1038 21.74 -32.41 -12.17
C SER A 1038 23.12 -32.79 -11.58
N ALA A 1039 23.84 -33.71 -12.24
CA ALA A 1039 25.19 -34.13 -11.81
C ALA A 1039 26.24 -33.00 -11.87
N ALA A 1040 26.08 -32.03 -12.78
CA ALA A 1040 26.93 -30.83 -12.84
C ALA A 1040 26.63 -29.86 -11.69
N ARG A 1041 25.34 -29.66 -11.33
CA ARG A 1041 24.92 -28.85 -10.17
C ARG A 1041 25.44 -29.42 -8.86
N THR A 1042 25.37 -30.74 -8.66
CA THR A 1042 25.92 -31.40 -7.47
C THR A 1042 27.44 -31.19 -7.35
N ARG A 1043 28.20 -31.45 -8.43
CA ARG A 1043 29.65 -31.22 -8.45
C ARG A 1043 30.04 -29.76 -8.23
N LEU A 1044 29.29 -28.79 -8.75
CA LEU A 1044 29.50 -27.38 -8.47
C LEU A 1044 29.27 -27.04 -6.98
N GLY A 1045 28.29 -27.68 -6.34
CA GLY A 1045 28.07 -27.61 -4.90
C GLY A 1045 29.25 -28.16 -4.08
N GLU A 1046 29.78 -29.32 -4.48
CA GLU A 1046 30.96 -29.94 -3.86
C GLU A 1046 32.23 -29.09 -4.02
N MET A 1047 32.48 -28.54 -5.22
CA MET A 1047 33.61 -27.64 -5.48
C MET A 1047 33.54 -26.38 -4.61
N ARG A 1048 32.35 -25.76 -4.50
CA ARG A 1048 32.13 -24.63 -3.60
C ARG A 1048 32.40 -25.02 -2.15
N LYS A 1049 31.93 -26.20 -1.70
CA LYS A 1049 32.16 -26.70 -0.34
C LYS A 1049 33.65 -26.88 -0.01
N LEU A 1050 34.46 -27.33 -0.97
CA LEU A 1050 35.93 -27.46 -0.82
C LEU A 1050 36.63 -26.10 -0.79
N SER A 1051 36.24 -25.15 -1.64
CA SER A 1051 36.84 -23.81 -1.67
C SER A 1051 36.74 -23.07 -0.33
N TYR A 1052 35.68 -23.31 0.46
CA TYR A 1052 35.51 -22.73 1.80
C TYR A 1052 36.15 -23.54 2.94
N LEU A 1053 36.89 -24.62 2.63
CA LEU A 1053 37.68 -25.39 3.60
C LEU A 1053 39.19 -25.09 3.49
N GLU A 1054 39.65 -24.49 2.39
CA GLU A 1054 41.06 -24.15 2.14
C GLU A 1054 41.40 -22.66 2.36
N GLU A 1055 40.39 -21.77 2.49
CA GLU A 1055 40.52 -20.35 2.89
C GLU A 1055 40.33 -20.12 4.41
#